data_AF-A0A2A6BP40-F1
#
_entry.id   AF-A0A2A6BP40-F1
#
_cell.length_a   1.000
_cell.length_b   1.000
_cell.length_c   1.000
_cell.angle_alpha   90.00
_cell.angle_beta   90.00
_cell.angle_gamma   90.00
#
_symmetry.space_group_name_H-M   'P 1'
#
loop_
_entity.id
_entity.type
_entity.pdbx_description
1 polymer ?
#
loop_
_entity_poly.entity_id
_entity_poly.type
_entity_poly.pdbx_seq_one_letter_code
_entity_poly.pdbx_strand_id
1 'polypeptide(L)'
;TLFQNDAVCIGAAILHGSSTLHAHKMSWFHRKARDPMVALAAGQFGLSLMQTLFMFYYVKVYLNVFKISEAYFAIAQALFLVWNAVNDPLFGYLQDSSTSWLSNRRAVMRRLAPAMAISFVAMWQWMPYEQGIHLSVSLFFYDAFYSAIGVAWSAMFAEVEGGVVGRASAMKHSQLAILLSVNVIPIAEKLSGSLDKYISFQWMTFVVALLGVACMAHCSDPYFSKKEGLPTTASKRDDERSLLGSGSGEEPGEIKDQSDELSMRSVKQLLVRRDFLAILFVNFIHNARSVMHLNFASITTELLVPATILPKGSISLAIFYAACTLAPQIIAILSEGVVVRVGAHAIAQASFLATVIASALLFLVGASPWMVMLYMFVDSVAVHSTAPLFNILISEFIEDDQRRNQRSKPLSSLVFGVNALFVKPAQSIAPLAVVHYMNSYGYETYKTSHAATGDLQEATRFMLFFPPLLLAAAQWIAFRMIISTLLTIHSQRHLVPAGLLSLSMVPMGAATIVSGALSWVLPRPAWERLDNTLYRGYMRLCLFVFENVSGVDLIISGDVEELLSKKERAIVLSNHQSNADWAVAFMLAARHSPSGALESLRFMVKHSIQYVPLFGWYIFQHGYIFVRRAGSFKSEPVRKQLRWLDTLASPFWLLIFPEGTRRSAATLARSKEFREKKGLNELERVLSPRAAGLKLCMEELRTLEAVYDITIAYSQPEPPGMFGFVCCPMHSTVHVDVRRREPSEVGDDPQAYLGKSFQEKENLLSTYAAQHSFLPPEQSKTLEAIKMSETVPVTSLFVSALAAPLLSPIAAQWFVRTIATAPLLFAWLKITKCT
;
A
#
# COMPACT_ATOMS: atom_id res chain seq x y z
N THR A 1 -17.71 -16.25 20.27
CA THR A 1 -17.73 -15.75 21.66
C THR A 1 -18.58 -14.48 21.86
N LEU A 2 -18.69 -13.56 20.88
CA LEU A 2 -19.58 -12.37 21.01
C LEU A 2 -21.09 -12.65 20.87
N PHE A 3 -21.52 -13.74 20.22
CA PHE A 3 -22.94 -14.07 20.03
C PHE A 3 -23.62 -14.80 21.20
N GLN A 4 -22.84 -15.33 22.16
CA GLN A 4 -23.40 -16.09 23.29
C GLN A 4 -23.86 -15.22 24.46
N ASN A 5 -23.31 -14.01 24.63
CA ASN A 5 -23.67 -13.13 25.73
C ASN A 5 -25.03 -12.43 25.53
N ASP A 6 -25.42 -12.15 24.28
CA ASP A 6 -26.69 -11.46 23.99
C ASP A 6 -27.92 -12.39 24.16
N ALA A 7 -27.77 -13.69 23.92
CA ALA A 7 -28.85 -14.66 24.12
C ALA A 7 -29.19 -14.85 25.61
N VAL A 8 -28.19 -14.78 26.49
CA VAL A 8 -28.36 -14.91 27.94
C VAL A 8 -29.07 -13.67 28.53
N CYS A 9 -28.82 -12.48 27.99
CA CYS A 9 -29.51 -11.26 28.42
C CYS A 9 -30.97 -11.16 27.93
N ILE A 10 -31.29 -11.68 26.74
CA ILE A 10 -32.67 -11.71 26.23
C ILE A 10 -33.54 -12.68 27.05
N GLY A 11 -32.98 -13.82 27.47
CA GLY A 11 -33.67 -14.76 28.38
C GLY A 11 -34.01 -14.13 29.73
N ALA A 12 -33.14 -13.27 30.28
CA ALA A 12 -33.39 -12.56 31.52
C ALA A 12 -34.43 -11.43 31.40
N ALA A 13 -34.52 -10.77 30.24
CA ALA A 13 -35.48 -9.68 30.01
C ALA A 13 -36.92 -10.17 29.80
N ILE A 14 -37.12 -11.42 29.37
CA ILE A 14 -38.46 -12.03 29.23
C ILE A 14 -39.07 -12.33 30.62
N LEU A 15 -38.23 -12.52 31.66
CA LEU A 15 -38.67 -12.76 33.05
C LEU A 15 -39.01 -11.47 33.83
N HIS A 16 -38.58 -10.29 33.36
CA HIS A 16 -38.79 -9.02 34.06
C HIS A 16 -39.37 -7.91 33.15
N GLY A 17 -40.68 -7.92 32.98
CA GLY A 17 -41.54 -6.74 32.80
C GLY A 17 -41.28 -5.78 31.61
N SER A 18 -42.33 -5.46 30.86
CA SER A 18 -42.33 -4.73 29.57
C SER A 18 -41.64 -3.34 29.52
N SER A 19 -41.29 -2.72 30.64
CA SER A 19 -40.66 -1.39 30.68
C SER A 19 -39.14 -1.42 30.42
N THR A 20 -38.44 -2.48 30.85
CA THR A 20 -36.99 -2.63 30.63
C THR A 20 -36.67 -2.95 29.17
N LEU A 21 -37.55 -3.69 28.49
CA LEU A 21 -37.44 -4.03 27.08
C LEU A 21 -37.53 -2.80 26.16
N HIS A 22 -38.35 -1.80 26.53
CA HIS A 22 -38.50 -0.55 25.77
C HIS A 22 -37.27 0.36 25.91
N ALA A 23 -36.74 0.49 27.13
CA ALA A 23 -35.50 1.23 27.40
C ALA A 23 -34.28 0.56 26.74
N HIS A 24 -34.21 -0.79 26.76
CA HIS A 24 -33.16 -1.53 26.06
C HIS A 24 -33.25 -1.39 24.55
N LYS A 25 -34.46 -1.48 23.97
CA LYS A 25 -34.69 -1.23 22.54
C LYS A 25 -34.26 0.19 22.16
N MET A 26 -34.68 1.22 22.89
CA MET A 26 -34.25 2.60 22.63
C MET A 26 -32.74 2.79 22.77
N SER A 27 -32.09 2.21 23.78
CA SER A 27 -30.62 2.31 23.94
C SER A 27 -29.86 1.56 22.84
N TRP A 28 -30.42 0.46 22.33
CA TRP A 28 -29.87 -0.32 21.22
C TRP A 28 -30.02 0.44 19.89
N PHE A 29 -31.20 1.01 19.62
CA PHE A 29 -31.44 1.89 18.47
C PHE A 29 -30.52 3.13 18.51
N HIS A 30 -30.36 3.77 19.67
CA HIS A 30 -29.43 4.89 19.82
C HIS A 30 -27.95 4.50 19.66
N ARG A 31 -27.54 3.30 20.10
CA ARG A 31 -26.17 2.80 19.86
C ARG A 31 -25.92 2.47 18.40
N LYS A 32 -26.89 1.85 17.72
CA LYS A 32 -26.77 1.44 16.31
C LYS A 32 -26.92 2.62 15.33
N ALA A 33 -27.72 3.63 15.67
CA ALA A 33 -27.79 4.90 14.94
C ALA A 33 -26.52 5.77 15.06
N ARG A 34 -25.58 5.39 15.95
CA ARG A 34 -24.28 6.04 16.13
C ARG A 34 -23.12 5.22 15.55
N ASP A 35 -23.42 4.26 14.68
CA ASP A 35 -22.44 3.51 13.90
C ASP A 35 -22.04 4.32 12.63
N PRO A 36 -20.74 4.61 12.40
CA PRO A 36 -20.27 5.30 11.20
C PRO A 36 -20.73 4.63 9.90
N MET A 37 -20.86 3.31 9.86
CA MET A 37 -21.31 2.57 8.68
C MET A 37 -22.78 2.84 8.37
N VAL A 38 -23.61 2.95 9.41
CA VAL A 38 -25.03 3.30 9.28
C VAL A 38 -25.19 4.74 8.82
N ALA A 39 -24.36 5.65 9.33
CA ALA A 39 -24.35 7.05 8.88
C ALA A 39 -23.96 7.17 7.40
N LEU A 40 -22.92 6.45 6.96
CA LEU A 40 -22.51 6.42 5.56
C LEU A 40 -23.61 5.84 4.64
N ALA A 41 -24.26 4.76 5.10
CA ALA A 41 -25.37 4.14 4.40
C ALA A 41 -26.62 5.03 4.33
N ALA A 42 -26.88 5.85 5.36
CA ALA A 42 -27.94 6.85 5.29
C ALA A 42 -27.65 7.88 4.18
N GLY A 43 -26.41 8.38 4.09
CA GLY A 43 -26.01 9.25 2.98
C GLY A 43 -26.23 8.60 1.60
N GLN A 44 -25.82 7.34 1.45
CA GLN A 44 -26.04 6.57 0.22
C GLN A 44 -27.53 6.41 -0.10
N PHE A 45 -28.35 6.08 0.91
CA PHE A 45 -29.79 5.91 0.76
C PHE A 45 -30.45 7.21 0.26
N GLY A 46 -30.10 8.36 0.84
CA GLY A 46 -30.62 9.66 0.41
C GLY A 46 -30.26 9.99 -1.04
N LEU A 47 -28.98 9.79 -1.41
CA LEU A 47 -28.49 9.98 -2.78
C LEU A 47 -29.19 9.04 -3.77
N SER A 48 -29.29 7.75 -3.45
CA SER A 48 -29.86 6.74 -4.36
C SER A 48 -31.37 6.86 -4.49
N LEU A 49 -32.09 7.28 -3.45
CA LEU A 49 -33.54 7.52 -3.49
C LEU A 49 -33.89 8.59 -4.53
N MET A 50 -33.21 9.74 -4.47
CA MET A 50 -33.43 10.85 -5.41
C MET A 50 -32.95 10.48 -6.82
N GLN A 51 -31.77 9.85 -6.95
CA GLN A 51 -31.23 9.45 -8.24
C GLN A 51 -32.12 8.43 -8.95
N THR A 52 -32.67 7.46 -8.22
CA THR A 52 -33.52 6.41 -8.80
C THR A 52 -34.80 7.01 -9.38
N LEU A 53 -35.46 7.91 -8.64
CA LEU A 53 -36.63 8.63 -9.15
C LEU A 53 -36.28 9.52 -10.35
N PHE A 54 -35.17 10.25 -10.27
CA PHE A 54 -34.69 11.08 -11.37
C PHE A 54 -34.53 10.24 -12.64
N MET A 55 -33.69 9.20 -12.60
CA MET A 55 -33.37 8.35 -13.76
C MET A 55 -34.61 7.68 -14.36
N PHE A 56 -35.59 7.31 -13.54
CA PHE A 56 -36.81 6.64 -14.02
C PHE A 56 -37.82 7.60 -14.64
N TYR A 57 -38.02 8.79 -14.06
CA TYR A 57 -39.14 9.67 -14.43
C TYR A 57 -38.77 10.87 -15.30
N TYR A 58 -37.53 11.36 -15.29
CA TYR A 58 -37.24 12.67 -15.90
C TYR A 58 -37.58 12.74 -17.39
N VAL A 59 -37.21 11.72 -18.19
CA VAL A 59 -37.56 11.67 -19.62
C VAL A 59 -39.07 11.64 -19.81
N LYS A 60 -39.77 10.76 -19.07
CA LYS A 60 -41.22 10.57 -19.18
C LYS A 60 -41.98 11.85 -18.82
N VAL A 61 -41.57 12.54 -17.76
CA VAL A 61 -42.20 13.79 -17.31
C VAL A 61 -42.02 14.89 -18.35
N TYR A 62 -40.79 15.13 -18.82
CA TYR A 62 -40.54 16.25 -19.73
C TYR A 62 -41.14 16.03 -21.13
N LEU A 63 -41.08 14.80 -21.66
CA LEU A 63 -41.63 14.50 -22.99
C LEU A 63 -43.16 14.31 -22.96
N ASN A 64 -43.71 13.64 -21.94
CA ASN A 64 -45.12 13.25 -21.97
C ASN A 64 -46.03 14.18 -21.15
N VAL A 65 -45.53 14.76 -20.06
CA VAL A 65 -46.32 15.66 -19.18
C VAL A 65 -46.11 17.11 -19.61
N PHE A 66 -44.85 17.58 -19.66
CA PHE A 66 -44.53 18.96 -20.06
C PHE A 66 -44.48 19.17 -21.58
N LYS A 67 -44.48 18.08 -22.36
CA LYS A 67 -44.59 18.09 -23.83
C LYS A 67 -43.56 19.00 -24.50
N ILE A 68 -42.31 18.95 -24.04
CA ILE A 68 -41.22 19.71 -24.66
C ILE A 68 -40.93 19.16 -26.06
N SER A 69 -40.50 20.04 -26.98
CA SER A 69 -40.07 19.58 -28.31
C SER A 69 -38.83 18.68 -28.22
N GLU A 70 -38.70 17.74 -29.14
CA GLU A 70 -37.53 16.87 -29.27
C GLU A 70 -36.23 17.67 -29.47
N ALA A 71 -36.27 18.80 -30.19
CA ALA A 71 -35.12 19.68 -30.38
C ALA A 71 -34.59 20.23 -29.05
N TYR A 72 -35.47 20.77 -28.20
CA TYR A 72 -35.09 21.22 -26.85
C TYR A 72 -34.53 20.09 -25.98
N PHE A 73 -35.13 18.90 -26.04
CA PHE A 73 -34.62 17.74 -25.31
C PHE A 73 -33.22 17.36 -25.79
N ALA A 74 -32.99 17.29 -27.11
CA ALA A 74 -31.68 16.97 -27.70
C ALA A 74 -30.61 18.01 -27.32
N ILE A 75 -30.94 19.30 -27.36
CA ILE A 75 -30.05 20.39 -26.93
C ILE A 75 -29.70 20.22 -25.44
N ALA A 76 -30.69 19.98 -24.58
CA ALA A 76 -30.47 19.78 -23.15
C ALA A 76 -29.56 18.56 -22.89
N GLN A 77 -29.76 17.45 -23.60
CA GLN A 77 -28.92 16.24 -23.47
C GLN A 77 -27.47 16.49 -23.95
N ALA A 78 -27.28 17.22 -25.05
CA ALA A 78 -25.95 17.56 -25.56
C ALA A 78 -25.18 18.44 -24.56
N LEU A 79 -25.85 19.47 -24.02
CA LEU A 79 -25.27 20.33 -22.98
C LEU A 79 -24.97 19.55 -21.69
N PHE A 80 -25.88 18.66 -21.29
CA PHE A 80 -25.72 17.81 -20.12
C PHE A 80 -24.53 16.85 -20.23
N LEU A 81 -24.24 16.32 -21.42
CA LEU A 81 -23.06 15.47 -21.65
C LEU A 81 -21.75 16.22 -21.40
N VAL A 82 -21.64 17.45 -21.91
CA VAL A 82 -20.46 18.31 -21.70
C VAL A 82 -20.35 18.71 -20.23
N TRP A 83 -21.48 19.08 -19.60
CA TRP A 83 -21.52 19.43 -18.19
C TRP A 83 -21.02 18.29 -17.30
N ASN A 84 -21.52 17.06 -17.50
CA ASN A 84 -21.08 15.87 -16.77
C ASN A 84 -19.57 15.61 -16.86
N ALA A 85 -18.94 15.90 -18.00
CA ALA A 85 -17.50 15.71 -18.16
C ALA A 85 -16.68 16.74 -17.35
N VAL A 86 -17.23 17.93 -17.11
CA VAL A 86 -16.54 19.01 -16.38
C VAL A 86 -16.83 18.95 -14.88
N ASN A 87 -18.06 18.62 -14.52
CA ASN A 87 -18.61 18.84 -13.19
C ASN A 87 -17.96 17.98 -12.10
N ASP A 88 -17.85 16.66 -12.29
CA ASP A 88 -17.24 15.79 -11.27
C ASP A 88 -15.74 16.04 -11.05
N PRO A 89 -14.88 16.19 -12.09
CA PRO A 89 -13.47 16.54 -11.89
C PRO A 89 -13.30 17.89 -11.21
N LEU A 90 -14.13 18.88 -11.56
CA LEU A 90 -14.10 20.21 -10.96
C LEU A 90 -14.41 20.14 -9.46
N PHE A 91 -15.50 19.49 -9.06
CA PHE A 91 -15.81 19.36 -7.64
C PHE A 91 -14.81 18.48 -6.89
N GLY A 92 -14.28 17.44 -7.52
CA GLY A 92 -13.20 16.65 -6.96
C GLY A 92 -11.96 17.48 -6.66
N TYR A 93 -11.55 18.30 -7.63
CA TYR A 93 -10.45 19.25 -7.48
C TYR A 93 -10.74 20.26 -6.36
N LEU A 94 -11.87 20.96 -6.41
CA LEU A 94 -12.23 22.00 -5.43
C LEU A 94 -12.31 21.46 -4.00
N GLN A 95 -12.73 20.22 -3.80
CA GLN A 95 -12.83 19.61 -2.47
C GLN A 95 -11.47 19.20 -1.90
N ASP A 96 -10.46 18.90 -2.72
CA ASP A 96 -9.14 18.51 -2.20
C ASP A 96 -8.13 19.67 -2.24
N SER A 97 -8.32 20.68 -3.10
CA SER A 97 -7.42 21.83 -3.26
C SER A 97 -7.83 23.07 -2.46
N SER A 98 -9.13 23.24 -2.16
CA SER A 98 -9.62 24.43 -1.46
C SER A 98 -9.19 24.46 0.00
N THR A 99 -9.01 25.67 0.53
CA THR A 99 -8.83 25.94 1.96
C THR A 99 -10.15 26.27 2.68
N SER A 100 -11.26 26.32 1.95
CA SER A 100 -12.58 26.68 2.46
C SER A 100 -13.37 25.49 3.02
N TRP A 101 -14.63 25.70 3.41
CA TRP A 101 -15.55 24.64 3.83
C TRP A 101 -15.74 23.52 2.79
N LEU A 102 -15.43 23.78 1.52
CA LEU A 102 -15.43 22.78 0.45
C LEU A 102 -14.41 21.67 0.72
N SER A 103 -13.35 21.95 1.47
CA SER A 103 -12.36 20.94 1.87
C SER A 103 -12.87 19.93 2.90
N ASN A 104 -14.05 20.17 3.47
CA ASN A 104 -14.66 19.31 4.47
C ASN A 104 -15.88 18.62 3.87
N ARG A 105 -15.75 17.34 3.52
CA ARG A 105 -16.78 16.54 2.85
C ARG A 105 -18.10 16.47 3.59
N ARG A 106 -18.05 16.39 4.93
CA ARG A 106 -19.25 16.40 5.78
C ARG A 106 -19.93 17.77 5.73
N ALA A 107 -19.15 18.85 5.73
CA ALA A 107 -19.69 20.21 5.55
C ALA A 107 -20.29 20.40 4.15
N VAL A 108 -19.65 19.85 3.11
CA VAL A 108 -20.19 19.84 1.74
C VAL A 108 -21.54 19.17 1.69
N MET A 109 -21.63 17.94 2.20
CA MET A 109 -22.88 17.19 2.24
C MET A 109 -23.97 17.93 3.03
N ARG A 110 -23.64 18.50 4.20
CA ARG A 110 -24.63 19.24 5.01
C ARG A 110 -25.14 20.51 4.34
N ARG A 111 -24.23 21.30 3.76
CA ARG A 111 -24.56 22.63 3.22
C ARG A 111 -25.23 22.54 1.85
N LEU A 112 -24.85 21.57 1.02
CA LEU A 112 -25.40 21.41 -0.33
C LEU A 112 -26.65 20.52 -0.38
N ALA A 113 -26.90 19.65 0.62
CA ALA A 113 -28.08 18.78 0.62
C ALA A 113 -29.42 19.54 0.45
N PRO A 114 -29.67 20.67 1.16
CA PRO A 114 -30.88 21.46 0.93
C PRO A 114 -30.97 22.01 -0.49
N ALA A 115 -29.86 22.49 -1.05
CA ALA A 115 -29.82 23.01 -2.42
C ALA A 115 -30.09 21.90 -3.46
N MET A 116 -29.54 20.71 -3.26
CA MET A 116 -29.84 19.52 -4.05
C MET A 116 -31.33 19.17 -3.99
N ALA A 117 -31.94 19.17 -2.80
CA ALA A 117 -33.36 18.90 -2.62
C ALA A 117 -34.26 19.94 -3.31
N ILE A 118 -33.91 21.23 -3.20
CA ILE A 118 -34.63 22.30 -3.89
C ILE A 118 -34.54 22.12 -5.40
N SER A 119 -33.33 21.88 -5.93
CA SER A 119 -33.15 21.64 -7.38
C SER A 119 -33.92 20.41 -7.86
N PHE A 120 -33.91 19.32 -7.08
CA PHE A 120 -34.67 18.11 -7.38
C PHE A 120 -36.17 18.37 -7.43
N VAL A 121 -36.73 19.05 -6.42
CA VAL A 121 -38.16 19.38 -6.39
C VAL A 121 -38.53 20.30 -7.56
N ALA A 122 -37.68 21.29 -7.85
CA ALA A 122 -37.88 22.24 -8.94
C ALA A 122 -38.04 21.54 -10.30
N MET A 123 -37.28 20.45 -10.56
CA MET A 123 -37.40 19.66 -11.80
C MET A 123 -38.83 19.17 -12.08
N TRP A 124 -39.64 18.98 -11.04
CA TRP A 124 -40.99 18.42 -11.13
C TRP A 124 -42.08 19.50 -11.09
N GLN A 125 -41.74 20.79 -11.00
CA GLN A 125 -42.72 21.87 -10.92
C GLN A 125 -42.95 22.52 -12.28
N TRP A 126 -44.16 23.06 -12.49
CA TRP A 126 -44.42 23.86 -13.69
C TRP A 126 -43.82 25.26 -13.53
N MET A 127 -43.00 25.67 -14.49
CA MET A 127 -42.38 27.00 -14.49
C MET A 127 -43.01 27.91 -15.56
N PRO A 128 -43.10 29.24 -15.33
CA PRO A 128 -43.80 30.17 -16.23
C PRO A 128 -43.02 30.53 -17.52
N TYR A 129 -41.91 29.85 -17.80
CA TYR A 129 -41.06 30.04 -18.98
C TYR A 129 -41.00 28.74 -19.82
N GLU A 130 -40.37 28.80 -21.00
CA GLU A 130 -40.25 27.67 -21.92
C GLU A 130 -39.76 26.39 -21.22
N GLN A 131 -40.53 25.31 -21.32
CA GLN A 131 -40.26 24.08 -20.57
C GLN A 131 -38.95 23.39 -20.99
N GLY A 132 -38.44 23.68 -22.20
CA GLY A 132 -37.11 23.24 -22.64
C GLY A 132 -35.96 23.95 -21.91
N ILE A 133 -36.13 25.25 -21.60
CA ILE A 133 -35.20 26.01 -20.76
C ILE A 133 -35.28 25.50 -19.33
N HIS A 134 -36.49 25.19 -18.85
CA HIS A 134 -36.70 24.58 -17.54
C HIS A 134 -35.96 23.26 -17.38
N LEU A 135 -36.04 22.35 -18.36
CA LEU A 135 -35.25 21.11 -18.37
C LEU A 135 -33.76 21.41 -18.23
N SER A 136 -33.24 22.32 -19.06
CA SER A 136 -31.81 22.61 -19.11
C SER A 136 -31.30 23.18 -17.78
N VAL A 137 -31.99 24.17 -17.23
CA VAL A 137 -31.59 24.81 -15.97
C VAL A 137 -31.70 23.83 -14.80
N SER A 138 -32.85 23.17 -14.65
CA SER A 138 -33.07 22.27 -13.50
C SER A 138 -32.17 21.03 -13.54
N LEU A 139 -31.89 20.50 -14.73
CA LEU A 139 -30.95 19.38 -14.92
C LEU A 139 -29.51 19.76 -14.55
N PHE A 140 -29.04 20.95 -14.95
CA PHE A 140 -27.71 21.44 -14.61
C PHE A 140 -27.55 21.64 -13.10
N PHE A 141 -28.50 22.31 -12.44
CA PHE A 141 -28.43 22.54 -11.01
C PHE A 141 -28.52 21.24 -10.20
N TYR A 142 -29.45 20.35 -10.57
CA TYR A 142 -29.58 19.06 -9.88
C TYR A 142 -28.30 18.24 -10.00
N ASP A 143 -27.74 18.12 -11.21
CA ASP A 143 -26.50 17.37 -11.43
C ASP A 143 -25.28 18.04 -10.80
N ALA A 144 -25.20 19.38 -10.76
CA ALA A 144 -24.18 20.13 -10.03
C ALA A 144 -24.14 19.70 -8.57
N PHE A 145 -25.27 19.81 -7.87
CA PHE A 145 -25.32 19.44 -6.45
C PHE A 145 -25.18 17.94 -6.24
N TYR A 146 -25.76 17.11 -7.11
CA TYR A 146 -25.61 15.66 -7.06
C TYR A 146 -24.15 15.24 -7.18
N SER A 147 -23.41 15.78 -8.14
CA SER A 147 -22.00 15.47 -8.36
C SER A 147 -21.13 15.97 -7.22
N ALA A 148 -21.35 17.20 -6.73
CA ALA A 148 -20.62 17.73 -5.58
C ALA A 148 -20.77 16.86 -4.33
N ILE A 149 -22.01 16.45 -4.01
CA ILE A 149 -22.29 15.60 -2.85
C ILE A 149 -21.84 14.15 -3.10
N GLY A 150 -22.00 13.64 -4.31
CA GLY A 150 -21.60 12.29 -4.70
C GLY A 150 -20.10 12.08 -4.57
N VAL A 151 -19.28 13.00 -5.09
CA VAL A 151 -17.82 12.96 -4.93
C VAL A 151 -17.42 13.05 -3.45
N ALA A 152 -18.08 13.92 -2.67
CA ALA A 152 -17.85 14.01 -1.23
C ALA A 152 -18.19 12.69 -0.50
N TRP A 153 -19.29 12.02 -0.88
CA TRP A 153 -19.68 10.72 -0.35
C TRP A 153 -18.65 9.63 -0.70
N SER A 154 -18.21 9.55 -1.96
CA SER A 154 -17.20 8.59 -2.40
C SER A 154 -15.87 8.79 -1.68
N ALA A 155 -15.48 10.04 -1.44
CA ALA A 155 -14.29 10.34 -0.68
C ALA A 155 -14.41 9.99 0.81
N MET A 156 -15.59 10.18 1.43
CA MET A 156 -15.86 9.65 2.78
C MET A 156 -15.82 8.12 2.83
N PHE A 157 -16.29 7.43 1.80
CA PHE A 157 -16.19 5.97 1.69
C PHE A 157 -14.73 5.50 1.65
N ALA A 158 -13.87 6.18 0.90
CA ALA A 158 -12.46 5.79 0.79
C ALA A 158 -11.67 5.95 2.09
N GLU A 159 -12.08 6.89 2.93
CA GLU A 159 -11.41 7.29 4.17
C GLU A 159 -11.99 6.65 5.42
N VAL A 160 -12.88 5.69 5.26
CA VAL A 160 -13.33 4.84 6.36
C VAL A 160 -12.14 4.18 7.05
N GLU A 161 -12.08 4.29 8.38
CA GLU A 161 -11.07 3.64 9.21
C GLU A 161 -11.17 2.10 9.15
N GLY A 162 -10.05 1.42 9.38
CA GLY A 162 -9.99 -0.05 9.39
C GLY A 162 -9.63 -0.68 8.04
N GLY A 163 -9.11 0.11 7.09
CA GLY A 163 -8.55 -0.37 5.83
C GLY A 163 -9.54 -1.21 5.02
N VAL A 164 -9.10 -2.38 4.54
CA VAL A 164 -9.93 -3.28 3.71
C VAL A 164 -11.18 -3.77 4.45
N VAL A 165 -11.09 -4.01 5.77
CA VAL A 165 -12.24 -4.49 6.57
C VAL A 165 -13.31 -3.41 6.68
N GLY A 166 -12.90 -2.18 7.01
CA GLY A 166 -13.80 -1.03 7.09
C GLY A 166 -14.50 -0.78 5.76
N ARG A 167 -13.75 -0.77 4.64
CA ARG A 167 -14.30 -0.54 3.29
C ARG A 167 -15.22 -1.66 2.81
N ALA A 168 -14.93 -2.94 3.13
CA ALA A 168 -15.81 -4.05 2.82
C ALA A 168 -17.15 -3.95 3.59
N SER A 169 -17.10 -3.53 4.86
CA SER A 169 -18.31 -3.31 5.65
C SER A 169 -19.10 -2.08 5.16
N ALA A 170 -18.41 -0.99 4.81
CA ALA A 170 -19.01 0.19 4.20
C ALA A 170 -19.73 -0.16 2.89
N MET A 171 -19.11 -0.99 2.04
CA MET A 171 -19.71 -1.48 0.80
C MET A 171 -21.02 -2.23 1.09
N LYS A 172 -21.01 -3.19 2.01
CA LYS A 172 -22.21 -3.96 2.40
C LYS A 172 -23.36 -3.06 2.83
N HIS A 173 -23.11 -2.10 3.73
CA HIS A 173 -24.16 -1.20 4.21
C HIS A 173 -24.67 -0.26 3.11
N SER A 174 -23.78 0.20 2.23
CA SER A 174 -24.14 1.03 1.07
C SER A 174 -24.99 0.26 0.05
N GLN A 175 -24.68 -1.01 -0.21
CA GLN A 175 -25.49 -1.87 -1.08
C GLN A 175 -26.87 -2.16 -0.48
N LEU A 176 -26.96 -2.36 0.84
CA LEU A 176 -28.25 -2.49 1.53
C LEU A 176 -29.10 -1.21 1.38
N ALA A 177 -28.48 -0.03 1.51
CA ALA A 177 -29.15 1.25 1.29
C ALA A 177 -29.68 1.39 -0.14
N ILE A 178 -28.88 1.02 -1.15
CA ILE A 178 -29.31 1.04 -2.56
C ILE A 178 -30.50 0.10 -2.77
N LEU A 179 -30.41 -1.15 -2.29
CA LEU A 179 -31.49 -2.14 -2.39
C LEU A 179 -32.81 -1.62 -1.79
N LEU A 180 -32.74 -0.95 -0.64
CA LEU A 180 -33.92 -0.34 -0.01
C LEU A 180 -34.48 0.81 -0.85
N SER A 181 -33.63 1.67 -1.40
CA SER A 181 -34.04 2.88 -2.13
C SER A 181 -34.80 2.59 -3.43
N VAL A 182 -34.50 1.48 -4.12
CA VAL A 182 -35.14 1.14 -5.41
C VAL A 182 -36.66 0.92 -5.27
N ASN A 183 -37.14 0.57 -4.07
CA ASN A 183 -38.57 0.41 -3.78
C ASN A 183 -39.37 1.72 -3.89
N VAL A 184 -38.70 2.87 -4.07
CA VAL A 184 -39.37 4.15 -4.34
C VAL A 184 -40.15 4.14 -5.65
N ILE A 185 -39.72 3.38 -6.67
CA ILE A 185 -40.39 3.32 -7.98
C ILE A 185 -41.79 2.67 -7.89
N PRO A 186 -41.98 1.45 -7.36
CA PRO A 186 -43.31 0.87 -7.25
C PRO A 186 -44.25 1.68 -6.33
N ILE A 187 -43.69 2.36 -5.32
CA ILE A 187 -44.45 3.29 -4.47
C ILE A 187 -44.94 4.48 -5.30
N ALA A 188 -44.05 5.06 -6.12
CA ALA A 188 -44.36 6.17 -7.01
C ALA A 188 -45.41 5.82 -8.06
N GLU A 189 -45.25 4.68 -8.73
CA GLU A 189 -46.22 4.18 -9.71
C GLU A 189 -47.61 4.01 -9.10
N LYS A 190 -47.70 3.41 -7.90
CA LYS A 190 -48.98 3.17 -7.22
C LYS A 190 -49.65 4.47 -6.73
N LEU A 191 -48.88 5.38 -6.13
CA LEU A 191 -49.43 6.63 -5.57
C LEU A 191 -49.81 7.65 -6.63
N SER A 192 -49.01 7.75 -7.70
CA SER A 192 -49.26 8.66 -8.80
C SER A 192 -50.25 8.12 -9.84
N GLY A 193 -50.55 6.81 -9.82
CA GLY A 193 -51.27 6.17 -10.91
C GLY A 193 -50.51 6.30 -12.23
N SER A 194 -49.23 5.88 -12.24
CA SER A 194 -48.35 5.97 -13.41
C SER A 194 -48.23 7.36 -14.05
N LEU A 195 -48.25 8.41 -13.19
CA LEU A 195 -48.28 9.85 -13.49
C LEU A 195 -49.65 10.47 -13.82
N ASP A 196 -50.76 9.73 -13.81
CA ASP A 196 -52.10 10.28 -14.04
C ASP A 196 -52.46 11.35 -13.00
N LYS A 197 -52.09 11.12 -11.75
CA LYS A 197 -52.21 12.08 -10.64
C LYS A 197 -50.87 12.77 -10.43
N TYR A 198 -50.51 13.67 -11.35
CA TYR A 198 -49.22 14.35 -11.32
C TYR A 198 -48.96 15.14 -10.02
N ILE A 199 -50.00 15.73 -9.42
CA ILE A 199 -49.89 16.42 -8.13
C ILE A 199 -49.46 15.46 -7.01
N SER A 200 -49.96 14.22 -6.99
CA SER A 200 -49.53 13.20 -6.02
C SER A 200 -48.07 12.82 -6.21
N PHE A 201 -47.60 12.76 -7.46
CA PHE A 201 -46.19 12.56 -7.78
C PHE A 201 -45.33 13.71 -7.25
N GLN A 202 -45.72 14.96 -7.48
CA GLN A 202 -45.01 16.15 -6.98
C GLN A 202 -44.89 16.14 -5.45
N TRP A 203 -45.98 15.90 -4.71
CA TRP A 203 -45.94 15.79 -3.26
C TRP A 203 -45.01 14.68 -2.76
N MET A 204 -45.04 13.52 -3.42
CA MET A 204 -44.13 12.43 -3.10
C MET A 204 -42.67 12.84 -3.34
N THR A 205 -42.34 13.50 -4.45
CA THR A 205 -40.96 13.97 -4.70
C THR A 205 -40.48 14.97 -3.64
N PHE A 206 -41.39 15.79 -3.10
CA PHE A 206 -41.08 16.67 -1.97
C PHE A 206 -40.76 15.89 -0.69
N VAL A 207 -41.56 14.88 -0.35
CA VAL A 207 -41.30 14.00 0.80
C VAL A 207 -39.97 13.26 0.64
N VAL A 208 -39.68 12.74 -0.55
CA VAL A 208 -38.41 12.08 -0.91
C VAL A 208 -37.24 13.05 -0.73
N ALA A 209 -37.39 14.30 -1.18
CA ALA A 209 -36.35 15.32 -1.04
C ALA A 209 -36.06 15.63 0.44
N LEU A 210 -37.09 15.78 1.28
CA LEU A 210 -36.94 15.98 2.73
C LEU A 210 -36.26 14.79 3.40
N LEU A 211 -36.65 13.57 3.03
CA LEU A 211 -36.02 12.35 3.54
C LEU A 211 -34.55 12.27 3.12
N GLY A 212 -34.24 12.60 1.87
CA GLY A 212 -32.87 12.67 1.37
C GLY A 212 -32.01 13.65 2.15
N VAL A 213 -32.52 14.86 2.44
CA VAL A 213 -31.84 15.85 3.28
C VAL A 213 -31.62 15.34 4.68
N ALA A 214 -32.63 14.74 5.32
CA ALA A 214 -32.50 14.19 6.67
C ALA A 214 -31.42 13.10 6.74
N CYS A 215 -31.39 12.21 5.75
CA CYS A 215 -30.38 11.15 5.65
C CYS A 215 -28.96 11.70 5.42
N MET A 216 -28.78 12.68 4.54
CA MET A 216 -27.50 13.35 4.31
C MET A 216 -27.05 14.18 5.53
N ALA A 217 -27.98 14.82 6.23
CA ALA A 217 -27.71 15.53 7.47
C ALA A 217 -27.19 14.57 8.55
N HIS A 218 -27.82 13.40 8.70
CA HIS A 218 -27.35 12.35 9.61
C HIS A 218 -25.95 11.82 9.23
N CYS A 219 -25.70 11.57 7.95
CA CYS A 219 -24.38 11.17 7.44
C CYS A 219 -23.28 12.20 7.79
N SER A 220 -23.63 13.48 7.73
CA SER A 220 -22.70 14.58 7.97
C SER A 220 -22.39 14.85 9.45
N ASP A 221 -23.11 14.27 10.41
CA ASP A 221 -23.12 14.66 11.84
C ASP A 221 -21.69 14.78 12.42
N PRO A 222 -21.34 15.89 13.11
CA PRO A 222 -19.99 16.11 13.64
C PRO A 222 -19.57 15.08 14.70
N TYR A 223 -20.52 14.36 15.31
CA TYR A 223 -20.26 13.27 16.24
C TYR A 223 -19.28 12.24 15.66
N PHE A 224 -19.42 11.92 14.38
CA PHE A 224 -18.56 10.95 13.68
C PHE A 224 -17.15 11.48 13.42
N SER A 225 -16.94 12.80 13.38
CA SER A 225 -15.62 13.42 13.19
C SER A 225 -14.69 13.32 14.39
N LYS A 226 -15.21 13.21 15.63
CA LYS A 226 -14.41 13.17 16.86
C LYS A 226 -13.78 11.79 17.15
N LYS A 227 -14.31 10.73 16.54
CA LYS A 227 -13.88 9.35 16.79
C LYS A 227 -12.82 8.87 15.78
N GLU A 228 -12.73 9.52 14.62
CA GLU A 228 -11.87 9.13 13.49
C GLU A 228 -10.51 9.89 13.42
N GLY A 229 -10.07 10.56 14.50
CA GLY A 229 -8.72 11.13 14.59
C GLY A 229 -8.31 12.18 13.53
N LEU A 230 -9.24 12.70 12.71
CA LEU A 230 -8.92 13.70 11.68
C LEU A 230 -8.39 15.00 12.32
N PRO A 231 -7.28 15.58 11.80
CA PRO A 231 -6.72 16.81 12.35
C PRO A 231 -7.72 17.96 12.21
N THR A 232 -8.19 18.46 13.35
CA THR A 232 -9.01 19.67 13.49
C THR A 232 -8.13 20.91 13.35
N THR A 233 -7.44 21.06 12.22
CA THR A 233 -6.61 22.23 11.91
C THR A 233 -7.26 23.08 10.82
N ALA A 234 -8.43 23.65 11.11
CA ALA A 234 -8.92 24.81 10.34
C ALA A 234 -10.00 25.57 11.13
N SER A 235 -10.95 24.87 11.77
CA SER A 235 -12.13 25.55 12.32
C SER A 235 -11.92 26.27 13.66
N LYS A 236 -10.85 26.00 14.42
CA LYS A 236 -10.66 26.61 15.75
C LYS A 236 -9.81 27.88 15.76
N ARG A 237 -9.08 28.21 14.68
CA ARG A 237 -8.25 29.43 14.63
C ARG A 237 -8.99 30.66 14.13
N ASP A 238 -10.12 30.49 13.44
CA ASP A 238 -10.83 31.62 12.82
C ASP A 238 -11.89 32.24 13.76
N ASP A 239 -12.51 31.45 14.65
CA ASP A 239 -13.52 31.99 15.58
C ASP A 239 -12.88 32.79 16.73
N GLU A 240 -11.71 32.38 17.24
CA GLU A 240 -10.99 33.11 18.31
C GLU A 240 -10.29 34.39 17.82
N ARG A 241 -9.94 34.49 16.53
CA ARG A 241 -9.37 35.72 15.94
C ARG A 241 -10.41 36.80 15.64
N SER A 242 -11.69 36.45 15.56
CA SER A 242 -12.77 37.42 15.31
C SER A 242 -13.19 38.21 16.56
N LEU A 243 -12.81 37.75 17.75
CA LEU A 243 -13.21 38.36 19.04
C LEU A 243 -12.07 39.10 19.75
N LEU A 244 -10.83 38.97 19.30
CA LEU A 244 -9.66 39.62 19.91
C LEU A 244 -8.74 40.18 18.82
N GLY A 245 -8.90 41.46 18.47
CA GLY A 245 -7.99 42.10 17.53
C GLY A 245 -8.42 43.46 16.97
N SER A 246 -8.76 44.43 17.82
CA SER A 246 -8.52 45.84 17.47
C SER A 246 -7.03 46.12 17.70
N GLY A 247 -6.22 46.10 16.64
CA GLY A 247 -4.78 46.33 16.74
C GLY A 247 -4.14 46.38 15.37
N SER A 248 -3.73 47.58 15.00
CA SER A 248 -3.06 48.02 13.78
C SER A 248 -1.93 47.13 13.23
N GLY A 249 -1.88 47.04 11.90
CA GLY A 249 -0.63 47.07 11.13
C GLY A 249 -0.10 45.73 10.65
N GLU A 250 -0.44 45.36 9.42
CA GLU A 250 0.46 44.92 8.33
C GLU A 250 -0.39 44.27 7.21
N GLU A 251 -0.15 44.70 5.97
CA GLU A 251 -0.82 44.17 4.78
C GLU A 251 -0.44 42.70 4.54
N PRO A 252 -1.39 41.81 4.18
CA PRO A 252 -1.05 40.43 3.82
C PRO A 252 -0.52 40.38 2.39
N GLY A 253 0.78 40.08 2.27
CA GLY A 253 1.41 39.71 1.01
C GLY A 253 0.78 38.46 0.36
N GLU A 254 0.77 38.46 -0.97
CA GLU A 254 0.17 37.48 -1.86
C GLU A 254 0.67 36.04 -1.60
N ILE A 255 -0.17 35.21 -0.97
CA ILE A 255 -0.04 33.75 -0.93
C ILE A 255 -1.21 33.17 -1.74
N LYS A 256 -1.15 33.25 -3.07
CA LYS A 256 -2.14 32.60 -3.95
C LYS A 256 -1.52 31.76 -5.06
N ASP A 257 -0.32 32.09 -5.53
CA ASP A 257 0.26 31.39 -6.69
C ASP A 257 0.91 30.03 -6.38
N GLN A 258 1.31 29.74 -5.13
CA GLN A 258 1.95 28.45 -4.80
C GLN A 258 0.97 27.28 -4.59
N SER A 259 -0.30 27.52 -4.26
CA SER A 259 -1.29 26.44 -4.05
C SER A 259 -1.78 25.83 -5.37
N ASP A 260 -1.93 26.66 -6.41
CA ASP A 260 -2.52 26.25 -7.69
C ASP A 260 -1.51 25.46 -8.53
N GLU A 261 -0.22 25.83 -8.48
CA GLU A 261 0.87 25.13 -9.16
C GLU A 261 1.13 23.73 -8.57
N LEU A 262 0.99 23.57 -7.24
CA LEU A 262 1.09 22.27 -6.55
C LEU A 262 -0.09 21.33 -6.88
N SER A 263 -1.26 21.90 -7.14
CA SER A 263 -2.50 21.14 -7.36
C SER A 263 -2.62 20.60 -8.79
N MET A 264 -2.28 21.38 -9.82
CA MET A 264 -2.24 20.91 -11.22
C MET A 264 -1.17 19.84 -11.44
N ARG A 265 -0.04 19.96 -10.73
CA ARG A 265 1.02 18.93 -10.70
C ARG A 265 0.50 17.61 -10.14
N SER A 266 -0.39 17.66 -9.14
CA SER A 266 -1.00 16.46 -8.53
C SER A 266 -1.94 15.75 -9.50
N VAL A 267 -2.77 16.49 -10.25
CA VAL A 267 -3.61 15.93 -11.34
C VAL A 267 -2.74 15.26 -12.40
N LYS A 268 -1.67 15.93 -12.85
CA LYS A 268 -0.74 15.39 -13.85
C LYS A 268 -0.03 14.12 -13.35
N GLN A 269 0.36 14.08 -12.07
CA GLN A 269 0.94 12.89 -11.45
C GLN A 269 -0.01 11.70 -11.49
N LEU A 270 -1.29 11.91 -11.14
CA LEU A 270 -2.32 10.87 -11.18
C LEU A 270 -2.52 10.34 -12.61
N LEU A 271 -2.66 11.22 -13.60
CA LEU A 271 -2.92 10.84 -14.99
C LEU A 271 -1.73 10.13 -15.68
N VAL A 272 -0.52 10.18 -15.12
CA VAL A 272 0.66 9.48 -15.65
C VAL A 272 0.85 8.10 -14.99
N ARG A 273 0.17 7.83 -13.87
CA ARG A 273 0.30 6.58 -13.12
C ARG A 273 -0.35 5.41 -13.87
N ARG A 274 0.47 4.45 -14.28
CA ARG A 274 0.04 3.27 -15.05
C ARG A 274 -0.99 2.41 -14.34
N ASP A 275 -0.86 2.26 -13.02
CA ASP A 275 -1.80 1.49 -12.21
C ASP A 275 -3.15 2.20 -12.06
N PHE A 276 -3.15 3.53 -11.87
CA PHE A 276 -4.39 4.31 -11.87
C PHE A 276 -5.10 4.27 -13.23
N LEU A 277 -4.36 4.56 -14.31
CA LEU A 277 -4.89 4.52 -15.68
C LEU A 277 -5.52 3.18 -16.01
N ALA A 278 -4.98 2.09 -15.47
CA ALA A 278 -5.48 0.77 -15.76
C ALA A 278 -6.68 0.39 -14.86
N ILE A 279 -6.78 0.91 -13.63
CA ILE A 279 -8.05 0.88 -12.86
C ILE A 279 -9.14 1.63 -13.63
N LEU A 280 -8.84 2.84 -14.13
CA LEU A 280 -9.77 3.65 -14.92
C LEU A 280 -10.23 2.93 -16.19
N PHE A 281 -9.29 2.36 -16.94
CA PHE A 281 -9.59 1.60 -18.16
C PHE A 281 -10.51 0.40 -17.90
N VAL A 282 -10.21 -0.38 -16.86
CA VAL A 282 -11.05 -1.54 -16.51
C VAL A 282 -12.42 -1.11 -16.00
N ASN A 283 -12.50 0.00 -15.24
CA ASN A 283 -13.77 0.55 -14.77
C ASN A 283 -14.62 1.13 -15.92
N PHE A 284 -13.99 1.77 -16.92
CA PHE A 284 -14.63 2.24 -18.15
C PHE A 284 -15.31 1.06 -18.88
N ILE A 285 -14.56 -0.01 -19.15
CA ILE A 285 -15.10 -1.21 -19.80
C ILE A 285 -16.21 -1.82 -18.96
N HIS A 286 -16.04 -1.87 -17.64
CA HIS A 286 -17.02 -2.46 -16.74
C HIS A 286 -18.36 -1.71 -16.79
N ASN A 287 -18.31 -0.37 -16.76
CA ASN A 287 -19.51 0.47 -16.84
C ASN A 287 -20.18 0.36 -18.22
N ALA A 288 -19.42 0.36 -19.31
CA ALA A 288 -19.96 0.12 -20.65
C ALA A 288 -20.74 -1.21 -20.71
N ARG A 289 -20.14 -2.29 -20.18
CA ARG A 289 -20.79 -3.61 -20.13
C ARG A 289 -22.03 -3.64 -19.25
N SER A 290 -21.97 -3.05 -18.06
CA SER A 290 -23.12 -2.99 -17.13
C SER A 290 -24.32 -2.30 -17.77
N VAL A 291 -24.09 -1.18 -18.46
CA VAL A 291 -25.15 -0.44 -19.13
C VAL A 291 -25.69 -1.18 -20.36
N MET A 292 -24.83 -1.81 -21.16
CA MET A 292 -25.28 -2.67 -22.26
C MET A 292 -26.16 -3.82 -21.76
N HIS A 293 -25.77 -4.46 -20.65
CA HIS A 293 -26.54 -5.57 -20.09
C HIS A 293 -27.94 -5.10 -19.66
N LEU A 294 -28.04 -4.04 -18.85
CA LEU A 294 -29.32 -3.55 -18.34
C LEU A 294 -30.26 -3.03 -19.44
N ASN A 295 -29.75 -2.23 -20.37
CA ASN A 295 -30.59 -1.59 -21.39
C ASN A 295 -31.09 -2.56 -22.45
N PHE A 296 -30.34 -3.62 -22.76
CA PHE A 296 -30.71 -4.58 -23.81
C PHE A 296 -31.23 -5.91 -23.29
N ALA A 297 -31.22 -6.17 -21.98
CA ALA A 297 -31.75 -7.41 -21.41
C ALA A 297 -33.19 -7.71 -21.88
N SER A 298 -34.06 -6.70 -21.93
CA SER A 298 -35.44 -6.90 -22.40
C SER A 298 -35.50 -7.26 -23.87
N ILE A 299 -34.76 -6.54 -24.71
CA ILE A 299 -34.73 -6.75 -26.17
C ILE A 299 -34.12 -8.12 -26.50
N THR A 300 -33.02 -8.49 -25.85
CA THR A 300 -32.38 -9.81 -26.00
C THR A 300 -33.32 -10.94 -25.60
N THR A 301 -34.05 -10.80 -24.48
CA THR A 301 -35.03 -11.81 -24.05
C THR A 301 -36.14 -11.96 -25.08
N GLU A 302 -36.69 -10.85 -25.59
CA GLU A 302 -37.77 -10.90 -26.59
C GLU A 302 -37.34 -11.49 -27.94
N LEU A 303 -36.11 -11.23 -28.38
CA LEU A 303 -35.61 -11.70 -29.68
C LEU A 303 -35.09 -13.14 -29.65
N LEU A 304 -34.55 -13.59 -28.51
CA LEU A 304 -33.83 -14.87 -28.42
C LEU A 304 -34.56 -15.95 -27.61
N VAL A 305 -35.48 -15.58 -26.71
CA VAL A 305 -36.24 -16.54 -25.89
C VAL A 305 -37.68 -16.62 -26.41
N PRO A 306 -38.13 -17.80 -26.88
CA PRO A 306 -39.50 -17.98 -27.35
C PRO A 306 -40.54 -17.67 -26.27
N ALA A 307 -41.66 -17.07 -26.69
CA ALA A 307 -42.80 -16.78 -25.81
C ALA A 307 -43.44 -18.04 -25.18
N THR A 308 -43.15 -19.23 -25.71
CA THR A 308 -43.55 -20.51 -25.11
C THR A 308 -42.80 -20.81 -23.80
N ILE A 309 -41.61 -20.27 -23.61
CA ILE A 309 -40.78 -20.44 -22.41
C ILE A 309 -41.00 -19.27 -21.45
N LEU A 310 -40.91 -18.03 -21.96
CA LEU A 310 -41.14 -16.80 -21.21
C LEU A 310 -42.22 -15.94 -21.89
N PRO A 311 -43.51 -16.15 -21.55
CA PRO A 311 -44.59 -15.35 -22.12
C PRO A 311 -44.50 -13.88 -21.67
N LYS A 312 -44.82 -12.94 -22.57
CA LYS A 312 -44.89 -11.50 -22.22
C LYS A 312 -45.92 -11.28 -21.11
N GLY A 313 -45.56 -10.47 -20.11
CA GLY A 313 -46.43 -10.18 -18.96
C GLY A 313 -46.62 -11.33 -17.96
N SER A 314 -45.92 -12.45 -18.13
CA SER A 314 -45.99 -13.58 -17.20
C SER A 314 -45.23 -13.32 -15.89
N ILE A 315 -45.65 -14.01 -14.83
CA ILE A 315 -44.94 -14.02 -13.54
C ILE A 315 -43.54 -14.63 -13.70
N SER A 316 -43.35 -15.62 -14.59
CA SER A 316 -42.04 -16.22 -14.84
C SER A 316 -41.04 -15.23 -15.44
N LEU A 317 -41.47 -14.36 -16.35
CA LEU A 317 -40.66 -13.28 -16.90
C LEU A 317 -40.26 -12.27 -15.80
N ALA A 318 -41.21 -11.90 -14.94
CA ALA A 318 -40.94 -11.02 -13.81
C ALA A 318 -39.93 -11.62 -12.82
N ILE A 319 -40.07 -12.92 -12.50
CA ILE A 319 -39.14 -13.65 -11.63
C ILE A 319 -37.74 -13.70 -12.26
N PHE A 320 -37.63 -13.92 -13.57
CA PHE A 320 -36.34 -13.98 -14.25
C PHE A 320 -35.58 -12.63 -14.18
N TYR A 321 -36.25 -11.51 -14.47
CA TYR A 321 -35.62 -10.20 -14.31
C TYR A 321 -35.30 -9.88 -12.86
N ALA A 322 -36.20 -10.20 -11.93
CA ALA A 322 -35.94 -10.03 -10.50
C ALA A 322 -34.72 -10.84 -10.04
N ALA A 323 -34.54 -12.06 -10.54
CA ALA A 323 -33.34 -12.86 -10.27
C ALA A 323 -32.09 -12.18 -10.83
N CYS A 324 -32.14 -11.68 -12.07
CA CYS A 324 -31.01 -10.99 -12.70
C CYS A 324 -30.62 -9.69 -11.97
N THR A 325 -31.56 -8.96 -11.36
CA THR A 325 -31.28 -7.67 -10.70
C THR A 325 -31.01 -7.80 -9.19
N LEU A 326 -31.71 -8.69 -8.48
CA LEU A 326 -31.59 -8.84 -7.03
C LEU A 326 -30.45 -9.77 -6.62
N ALA A 327 -30.19 -10.85 -7.36
CA ALA A 327 -29.13 -11.78 -7.01
C ALA A 327 -27.73 -11.12 -6.94
N PRO A 328 -27.31 -10.27 -7.90
CA PRO A 328 -26.01 -9.59 -7.81
C PRO A 328 -25.90 -8.68 -6.58
N GLN A 329 -26.98 -7.96 -6.22
CA GLN A 329 -27.03 -7.10 -5.03
C GLN A 329 -26.91 -7.91 -3.74
N ILE A 330 -27.64 -9.02 -3.63
CA ILE A 330 -27.56 -9.92 -2.47
C ILE A 330 -26.14 -10.51 -2.35
N ILE A 331 -25.55 -10.95 -3.46
CA ILE A 331 -24.18 -11.47 -3.48
C ILE A 331 -23.18 -10.41 -3.04
N ALA A 332 -23.31 -9.16 -3.51
CA ALA A 332 -22.44 -8.05 -3.09
C ALA A 332 -22.57 -7.75 -1.58
N ILE A 333 -23.77 -7.85 -1.00
CA ILE A 333 -24.01 -7.67 0.45
C ILE A 333 -23.37 -8.81 1.27
N LEU A 334 -23.46 -10.05 0.77
CA LEU A 334 -22.94 -11.23 1.46
C LEU A 334 -21.43 -11.44 1.28
N SER A 335 -20.80 -10.75 0.33
CA SER A 335 -19.39 -10.95 -0.03
C SER A 335 -18.38 -10.32 0.96
N GLU A 336 -18.82 -9.57 1.98
CA GLU A 336 -17.95 -8.88 2.96
C GLU A 336 -16.79 -9.78 3.46
N GLY A 337 -17.11 -10.97 3.96
CA GLY A 337 -16.09 -11.90 4.48
C GLY A 337 -15.14 -12.45 3.40
N VAL A 338 -15.60 -12.57 2.16
CA VAL A 338 -14.78 -13.03 1.02
C VAL A 338 -13.86 -11.90 0.56
N VAL A 339 -14.37 -10.68 0.45
CA VAL A 339 -13.59 -9.48 0.11
C VAL A 339 -12.45 -9.28 1.10
N VAL A 340 -12.70 -9.44 2.39
CA VAL A 340 -11.65 -9.30 3.42
C VAL A 340 -10.57 -10.39 3.31
N ARG A 341 -10.94 -11.64 3.00
CA ARG A 341 -9.99 -12.76 2.95
C ARG A 341 -9.20 -12.83 1.64
N VAL A 342 -9.87 -12.60 0.52
CA VAL A 342 -9.36 -12.84 -0.84
C VAL A 342 -8.91 -11.54 -1.50
N GLY A 343 -9.46 -10.40 -1.08
CA GLY A 343 -9.22 -9.08 -1.67
C GLY A 343 -10.19 -8.76 -2.81
N ALA A 344 -10.60 -7.49 -2.91
CA ALA A 344 -11.52 -7.01 -3.94
C ALA A 344 -10.99 -7.27 -5.36
N HIS A 345 -9.68 -7.12 -5.55
CA HIS A 345 -9.01 -7.34 -6.84
C HIS A 345 -9.17 -8.78 -7.35
N ALA A 346 -8.88 -9.78 -6.52
CA ALA A 346 -8.94 -11.18 -6.93
C ALA A 346 -10.37 -11.62 -7.24
N ILE A 347 -11.35 -11.07 -6.51
CA ILE A 347 -12.77 -11.31 -6.78
C ILE A 347 -13.16 -10.69 -8.14
N ALA A 348 -12.75 -9.46 -8.43
CA ALA A 348 -12.99 -8.83 -9.72
C ALA A 348 -12.37 -9.63 -10.88
N GLN A 349 -11.13 -10.12 -10.73
CA GLN A 349 -10.51 -10.99 -11.74
C GLN A 349 -11.24 -12.31 -11.94
N ALA A 350 -11.67 -12.96 -10.86
CA ALA A 350 -12.45 -14.19 -10.95
C ALA A 350 -13.78 -13.96 -11.69
N SER A 351 -14.43 -12.82 -11.45
CA SER A 351 -15.63 -12.41 -12.16
C SER A 351 -15.40 -12.20 -13.67
N PHE A 352 -14.32 -11.50 -14.04
CA PHE A 352 -13.98 -11.32 -15.46
C PHE A 352 -13.72 -12.65 -16.16
N LEU A 353 -12.99 -13.56 -15.50
CA LEU A 353 -12.75 -14.90 -16.02
C LEU A 353 -14.05 -15.70 -16.14
N ALA A 354 -14.97 -15.57 -15.18
CA ALA A 354 -16.28 -16.21 -15.23
C ALA A 354 -17.10 -15.75 -16.44
N THR A 355 -17.11 -14.45 -16.77
CA THR A 355 -17.72 -13.96 -18.03
C THR A 355 -17.04 -14.59 -19.24
N VAL A 356 -15.70 -14.62 -19.30
CA VAL A 356 -14.97 -15.19 -20.45
C VAL A 356 -15.39 -16.64 -20.68
N ILE A 357 -15.41 -17.44 -19.61
CA ILE A 357 -15.82 -18.84 -19.65
C ILE A 357 -17.29 -18.96 -20.07
N ALA A 358 -18.19 -18.19 -19.45
CA ALA A 358 -19.62 -18.23 -19.77
C ALA A 358 -19.89 -17.87 -21.24
N SER A 359 -19.19 -16.86 -21.77
CA SER A 359 -19.34 -16.39 -23.15
C SER A 359 -18.78 -17.40 -24.15
N ALA A 360 -17.62 -18.01 -23.85
CA ALA A 360 -17.04 -19.08 -24.66
C ALA A 360 -17.94 -20.34 -24.66
N LEU A 361 -18.52 -20.70 -23.51
CA LEU A 361 -19.45 -21.83 -23.42
C LEU A 361 -20.72 -21.58 -24.24
N LEU A 362 -21.30 -20.38 -24.18
CA LEU A 362 -22.48 -20.03 -24.99
C LEU A 362 -22.16 -20.13 -26.50
N PHE A 363 -20.96 -19.71 -26.92
CA PHE A 363 -20.50 -19.84 -28.30
C PHE A 363 -20.32 -21.31 -28.73
N LEU A 364 -19.68 -22.14 -27.90
CA LEU A 364 -19.34 -23.53 -28.24
C LEU A 364 -20.55 -24.48 -28.19
N VAL A 365 -21.42 -24.33 -27.20
CA VAL A 365 -22.58 -25.22 -26.98
C VAL A 365 -23.78 -24.80 -27.84
N GLY A 366 -23.81 -23.55 -28.28
CA GLY A 366 -24.89 -22.97 -29.07
C GLY A 366 -25.95 -22.26 -28.22
N ALA A 367 -26.61 -21.28 -28.83
CA ALA A 367 -27.56 -20.38 -28.17
C ALA A 367 -28.98 -20.97 -28.05
N SER A 368 -29.11 -22.13 -27.40
CA SER A 368 -30.45 -22.60 -27.00
C SER A 368 -31.10 -21.59 -26.03
N PRO A 369 -32.44 -21.43 -26.03
CA PRO A 369 -33.09 -20.43 -25.17
C PRO A 369 -32.74 -20.56 -23.68
N TRP A 370 -32.60 -21.79 -23.18
CA TRP A 370 -32.20 -22.05 -21.79
C TRP A 370 -30.75 -21.64 -21.51
N MET A 371 -29.84 -21.88 -22.47
CA MET A 371 -28.44 -21.46 -22.35
C MET A 371 -28.30 -19.94 -22.41
N VAL A 372 -29.10 -19.26 -23.23
CA VAL A 372 -29.21 -17.80 -23.27
C VAL A 372 -29.66 -17.25 -21.92
N MET A 373 -30.73 -17.80 -21.34
CA MET A 373 -31.22 -17.38 -20.01
C MET A 373 -30.18 -17.60 -18.91
N LEU A 374 -29.53 -18.77 -18.91
CA LEU A 374 -28.47 -19.09 -17.94
C LEU A 374 -27.28 -18.13 -18.08
N TYR A 375 -26.84 -17.87 -19.32
CA TYR A 375 -25.78 -16.92 -19.60
C TYR A 375 -26.13 -15.52 -19.10
N MET A 376 -27.33 -15.02 -19.44
CA MET A 376 -27.79 -13.70 -19.02
C MET A 376 -27.78 -13.55 -17.50
N PHE A 377 -28.20 -14.59 -16.77
CA PHE A 377 -28.16 -14.61 -15.31
C PHE A 377 -26.72 -14.61 -14.76
N VAL A 378 -25.86 -15.50 -15.27
CA VAL A 378 -24.45 -15.60 -14.83
C VAL A 378 -23.68 -14.32 -15.11
N ASP A 379 -23.83 -13.75 -16.31
CA ASP A 379 -23.17 -12.49 -16.67
C ASP A 379 -23.72 -11.31 -15.86
N SER A 380 -25.03 -11.30 -15.57
CA SER A 380 -25.64 -10.31 -14.66
C SER A 380 -24.99 -10.34 -13.28
N VAL A 381 -24.82 -11.54 -12.71
CA VAL A 381 -24.14 -11.72 -11.42
C VAL A 381 -22.69 -11.28 -11.50
N ALA A 382 -21.94 -11.73 -12.51
CA ALA A 382 -20.54 -11.38 -12.68
C ALA A 382 -20.35 -9.86 -12.77
N VAL A 383 -21.08 -9.19 -13.65
CA VAL A 383 -20.96 -7.75 -13.87
C VAL A 383 -21.44 -6.96 -12.65
N HIS A 384 -22.68 -7.12 -12.23
CA HIS A 384 -23.28 -6.19 -11.26
C HIS A 384 -22.83 -6.43 -9.81
N SER A 385 -22.38 -7.65 -9.44
CA SER A 385 -21.79 -7.88 -8.11
C SER A 385 -20.35 -7.36 -7.98
N THR A 386 -19.68 -7.14 -9.12
CA THR A 386 -18.30 -6.61 -9.16
C THR A 386 -18.27 -5.09 -9.14
N ALA A 387 -19.31 -4.41 -9.64
CA ALA A 387 -19.37 -2.95 -9.71
C ALA A 387 -19.03 -2.24 -8.37
N PRO A 388 -19.55 -2.67 -7.20
CA PRO A 388 -19.22 -2.04 -5.91
C PRO A 388 -17.75 -2.20 -5.49
N LEU A 389 -17.04 -3.20 -6.01
CA LEU A 389 -15.64 -3.46 -5.69
C LEU A 389 -14.71 -2.38 -6.24
N PHE A 390 -15.10 -1.67 -7.30
CA PHE A 390 -14.31 -0.55 -7.83
C PHE A 390 -14.15 0.60 -6.83
N ASN A 391 -15.16 0.83 -5.97
CA ASN A 391 -15.01 1.81 -4.90
C ASN A 391 -13.91 1.39 -3.92
N ILE A 392 -13.77 0.09 -3.61
CA ILE A 392 -12.69 -0.42 -2.76
C ILE A 392 -11.34 -0.29 -3.47
N LEU A 393 -11.24 -0.71 -4.74
CA LEU A 393 -10.00 -0.65 -5.52
C LEU A 393 -9.47 0.79 -5.68
N ILE A 394 -10.36 1.74 -5.95
CA ILE A 394 -10.01 3.17 -6.03
C ILE A 394 -9.54 3.68 -4.66
N SER A 395 -10.20 3.26 -3.57
CA SER A 395 -9.80 3.63 -2.21
C SER A 395 -8.43 3.08 -1.81
N GLU A 396 -8.13 1.83 -2.19
CA GLU A 396 -6.80 1.23 -2.00
C GLU A 396 -5.72 1.98 -2.78
N PHE A 397 -6.02 2.40 -4.02
CA PHE A 397 -5.15 3.25 -4.80
C PHE A 397 -4.89 4.61 -4.13
N ILE A 398 -5.93 5.27 -3.62
CA ILE A 398 -5.81 6.56 -2.91
C ILE A 398 -4.86 6.42 -1.70
N GLU A 399 -5.01 5.34 -0.93
CA GLU A 399 -4.16 5.09 0.24
C GLU A 399 -2.70 4.77 -0.14
N ASP A 400 -2.47 4.05 -1.24
CA ASP A 400 -1.13 3.82 -1.78
C ASP A 400 -0.49 5.11 -2.31
N ASP A 401 -1.26 5.93 -3.03
CA ASP A 401 -0.83 7.21 -3.59
C ASP A 401 -0.47 8.22 -2.49
N GLN A 402 -1.25 8.28 -1.40
CA GLN A 402 -0.95 9.09 -0.22
C GLN A 402 0.39 8.67 0.41
N ARG A 403 0.61 7.36 0.61
CA ARG A 403 1.84 6.82 1.22
C ARG A 403 3.07 7.05 0.35
N ARG A 404 2.98 6.75 -0.95
CA ARG A 404 4.11 6.87 -1.88
C ARG A 404 4.58 8.31 -2.06
N ASN A 405 3.65 9.25 -2.07
CA ASN A 405 3.96 10.67 -2.25
C ASN A 405 4.01 11.45 -0.93
N GLN A 406 3.95 10.76 0.23
CA GLN A 406 4.00 11.34 1.57
C GLN A 406 3.03 12.52 1.75
N ARG A 407 1.83 12.43 1.19
CA ARG A 407 0.86 13.54 1.22
C ARG A 407 0.22 13.65 2.60
N SER A 408 0.11 14.89 3.10
CA SER A 408 -0.53 15.18 4.38
C SER A 408 -2.04 14.88 4.38
N LYS A 409 -2.70 14.94 3.22
CA LYS A 409 -4.11 14.57 3.01
C LYS A 409 -4.25 13.68 1.77
N PRO A 410 -5.18 12.71 1.78
CA PRO A 410 -5.50 11.91 0.60
C PRO A 410 -6.25 12.75 -0.45
N LEU A 411 -5.97 12.50 -1.74
CA LEU A 411 -6.63 13.14 -2.88
C LEU A 411 -7.91 12.39 -3.28
N SER A 412 -8.75 12.07 -2.29
CA SER A 412 -9.89 11.16 -2.47
C SER A 412 -10.94 11.73 -3.41
N SER A 413 -11.35 12.99 -3.22
CA SER A 413 -12.41 13.62 -4.01
C SER A 413 -11.95 13.81 -5.46
N LEU A 414 -10.70 14.23 -5.67
CA LEU A 414 -10.12 14.40 -6.99
C LEU A 414 -10.04 13.08 -7.76
N VAL A 415 -9.59 12.00 -7.11
CA VAL A 415 -9.48 10.68 -7.76
C VAL A 415 -10.86 10.15 -8.19
N PHE A 416 -11.90 10.28 -7.36
CA PHE A 416 -13.27 9.90 -7.75
C PHE A 416 -13.85 10.82 -8.82
N GLY A 417 -13.57 12.13 -8.77
CA GLY A 417 -13.97 13.08 -9.80
C GLY A 417 -13.36 12.75 -11.16
N VAL A 418 -12.06 12.46 -11.21
CA VAL A 418 -11.37 11.99 -12.43
C VAL A 418 -11.92 10.64 -12.88
N ASN A 419 -12.24 9.71 -11.97
CA ASN A 419 -12.86 8.43 -12.36
C ASN A 419 -14.23 8.64 -13.04
N ALA A 420 -15.05 9.58 -12.56
CA ALA A 420 -16.34 9.89 -13.16
C ALA A 420 -16.23 10.41 -14.60
N LEU A 421 -15.18 11.16 -14.92
CA LEU A 421 -14.88 11.61 -16.29
C LEU A 421 -14.76 10.45 -17.29
N PHE A 422 -14.31 9.28 -16.85
CA PHE A 422 -14.22 8.10 -17.71
C PHE A 422 -15.50 7.25 -17.65
N VAL A 423 -16.05 7.08 -16.45
CA VAL A 423 -17.21 6.21 -16.24
C VAL A 423 -18.48 6.75 -16.93
N LYS A 424 -18.80 8.04 -16.78
CA LYS A 424 -20.05 8.60 -17.33
C LYS A 424 -20.12 8.51 -18.87
N PRO A 425 -19.07 8.86 -19.65
CA PRO A 425 -19.09 8.64 -21.10
C PRO A 425 -19.27 7.18 -21.51
N ALA A 426 -18.72 6.23 -20.76
CA ALA A 426 -18.93 4.80 -21.03
C ALA A 426 -20.41 4.41 -20.99
N GLN A 427 -21.17 4.99 -20.06
CA GLN A 427 -22.61 4.78 -19.91
C GLN A 427 -23.41 5.36 -21.09
N SER A 428 -22.95 6.47 -21.68
CA SER A 428 -23.61 7.08 -22.84
C SER A 428 -23.23 6.43 -24.17
N ILE A 429 -21.95 6.08 -24.36
CA ILE A 429 -21.44 5.53 -25.63
C ILE A 429 -21.94 4.11 -25.88
N ALA A 430 -22.00 3.27 -24.83
CA ALA A 430 -22.26 1.85 -25.01
C ALA A 430 -23.65 1.54 -25.60
N PRO A 431 -24.76 2.18 -25.15
CA PRO A 431 -26.06 1.99 -25.78
C PRO A 431 -26.14 2.46 -27.23
N LEU A 432 -25.48 3.56 -27.56
CA LEU A 432 -25.44 4.10 -28.92
C LEU A 432 -24.74 3.14 -29.88
N ALA A 433 -23.61 2.58 -29.45
CA ALA A 433 -22.87 1.59 -30.24
C ALA A 433 -23.72 0.33 -30.49
N VAL A 434 -24.45 -0.14 -29.48
CA VAL A 434 -25.36 -1.29 -29.62
C VAL A 434 -26.51 -0.99 -30.57
N VAL A 435 -27.22 0.12 -30.41
CA VAL A 435 -28.36 0.48 -31.28
C VAL A 435 -27.89 0.66 -32.72
N HIS A 436 -26.76 1.32 -32.94
CA HIS A 436 -26.17 1.47 -34.27
C HIS A 436 -25.89 0.11 -34.92
N TYR A 437 -25.29 -0.82 -34.18
CA TYR A 437 -25.06 -2.19 -34.63
C TYR A 437 -26.37 -2.93 -34.90
N MET A 438 -27.37 -2.87 -34.02
CA MET A 438 -28.65 -3.56 -34.24
C MET A 438 -29.42 -2.99 -35.45
N ASN A 439 -29.32 -1.68 -35.70
CA ASN A 439 -29.97 -1.02 -36.82
C ASN A 439 -29.43 -1.49 -38.18
N SER A 440 -28.14 -1.86 -38.28
CA SER A 440 -27.60 -2.43 -39.53
C SER A 440 -28.19 -3.81 -39.88
N TYR A 441 -28.89 -4.46 -38.94
CA TYR A 441 -29.56 -5.76 -39.14
C TYR A 441 -31.09 -5.67 -39.05
N GLY A 442 -31.66 -4.47 -39.17
CA GLY A 442 -33.12 -4.29 -39.31
C GLY A 442 -33.89 -4.05 -38.01
N TYR A 443 -33.22 -3.62 -36.92
CA TYR A 443 -33.90 -3.28 -35.67
C TYR A 443 -34.94 -2.15 -35.81
N GLU A 444 -34.71 -1.15 -36.67
CA GLU A 444 -35.71 -0.11 -36.98
C GLU A 444 -37.03 -0.69 -37.49
N THR A 445 -36.96 -1.64 -38.44
CA THR A 445 -38.14 -2.32 -38.99
C THR A 445 -38.81 -3.21 -37.94
N TYR A 446 -38.03 -3.82 -37.04
CA TYR A 446 -38.57 -4.62 -35.93
C TYR A 446 -39.40 -3.77 -34.96
N LYS A 447 -39.00 -2.53 -34.66
CA LYS A 447 -39.74 -1.64 -33.76
C LYS A 447 -41.17 -1.38 -34.23
N THR A 448 -41.42 -1.33 -35.54
CA THR A 448 -42.76 -1.06 -36.10
C THR A 448 -43.54 -2.33 -36.43
N SER A 449 -42.86 -3.38 -36.90
CA SER A 449 -43.51 -4.61 -37.38
C SER A 449 -43.66 -5.69 -36.31
N HIS A 450 -42.87 -5.61 -35.22
CA HIS A 450 -42.69 -6.67 -34.23
C HIS A 450 -42.33 -8.06 -34.82
N ALA A 451 -41.90 -8.10 -36.08
CA ALA A 451 -41.46 -9.30 -36.77
C ALA A 451 -39.92 -9.33 -36.79
N ALA A 452 -39.33 -10.26 -36.04
CA ALA A 452 -37.88 -10.41 -35.99
C ALA A 452 -37.36 -11.10 -37.25
N THR A 453 -36.39 -10.50 -37.94
CA THR A 453 -35.66 -11.13 -39.05
C THR A 453 -34.62 -12.12 -38.50
N GLY A 454 -34.25 -13.14 -39.28
CA GLY A 454 -33.19 -14.08 -38.90
C GLY A 454 -31.87 -13.37 -38.63
N ASP A 455 -31.52 -12.40 -39.47
CA ASP A 455 -30.30 -11.59 -39.35
C ASP A 455 -30.26 -10.78 -38.04
N LEU A 456 -31.40 -10.21 -37.61
CA LEU A 456 -31.49 -9.48 -36.35
C LEU A 456 -31.31 -10.40 -35.15
N GLN A 457 -31.88 -11.61 -35.19
CA GLN A 457 -31.72 -12.61 -34.13
C GLN A 457 -30.26 -13.07 -34.04
N GLU A 458 -29.60 -13.32 -35.17
CA GLU A 458 -28.18 -13.70 -35.19
C GLU A 458 -27.28 -12.57 -34.70
N ALA A 459 -27.52 -11.33 -35.14
CA ALA A 459 -26.81 -10.15 -34.65
C ALA A 459 -26.98 -9.97 -33.14
N THR A 460 -28.19 -10.18 -32.61
CA THR A 460 -28.48 -10.11 -31.18
C THR A 460 -27.76 -11.23 -30.40
N ARG A 461 -27.68 -12.45 -30.95
CA ARG A 461 -26.89 -13.54 -30.35
C ARG A 461 -25.41 -13.19 -30.31
N PHE A 462 -24.86 -12.70 -31.41
CA PHE A 462 -23.45 -12.29 -31.48
C PHE A 462 -23.13 -11.20 -30.45
N MET A 463 -23.99 -10.18 -30.37
CA MET A 463 -23.88 -9.10 -29.39
C MET A 463 -23.95 -9.59 -27.94
N LEU A 464 -24.70 -10.67 -27.69
CA LEU A 464 -24.87 -11.21 -26.35
C LEU A 464 -23.58 -11.82 -25.80
N PHE A 465 -22.78 -12.54 -26.59
CA PHE A 465 -21.58 -13.23 -26.07
C PHE A 465 -20.26 -12.60 -26.51
N PHE A 466 -20.15 -12.04 -27.71
CA PHE A 466 -18.86 -11.66 -28.27
C PHE A 466 -18.26 -10.39 -27.65
N PRO A 467 -18.99 -9.26 -27.52
CA PRO A 467 -18.49 -8.09 -26.80
C PRO A 467 -18.15 -8.40 -25.33
N PRO A 468 -19.00 -9.09 -24.52
CA PRO A 468 -18.62 -9.46 -23.16
C PRO A 468 -17.38 -10.35 -23.11
N LEU A 469 -17.21 -11.31 -24.03
CA LEU A 469 -16.00 -12.13 -24.13
C LEU A 469 -14.74 -11.29 -24.31
N LEU A 470 -14.72 -10.43 -25.34
CA LEU A 470 -13.56 -9.60 -25.66
C LEU A 470 -13.25 -8.60 -24.55
N LEU A 471 -14.29 -7.91 -24.06
CA LEU A 471 -14.15 -6.89 -23.03
C LEU A 471 -13.72 -7.49 -21.69
N ALA A 472 -14.28 -8.64 -21.29
CA ALA A 472 -13.85 -9.33 -20.07
C ALA A 472 -12.42 -9.89 -20.17
N ALA A 473 -12.03 -10.40 -21.34
CA ALA A 473 -10.65 -10.83 -21.57
C ALA A 473 -9.68 -9.65 -21.47
N ALA A 474 -10.01 -8.50 -22.07
CA ALA A 474 -9.21 -7.27 -21.95
C ALA A 474 -9.11 -6.81 -20.49
N GLN A 475 -10.21 -6.82 -19.74
CA GLN A 475 -10.22 -6.48 -18.30
C GLN A 475 -9.32 -7.42 -17.48
N TRP A 476 -9.43 -8.73 -17.72
CA TRP A 476 -8.64 -9.74 -17.02
C TRP A 476 -7.14 -9.59 -17.32
N ILE A 477 -6.77 -9.39 -18.59
CA ILE A 477 -5.39 -9.16 -19.00
C ILE A 477 -4.83 -7.87 -18.38
N ALA A 478 -5.58 -6.77 -18.45
CA ALA A 478 -5.16 -5.48 -17.89
C ALA A 478 -4.89 -5.59 -16.38
N PHE A 479 -5.82 -6.12 -15.59
CA PHE A 479 -5.63 -6.32 -14.15
C PHE A 479 -4.45 -7.25 -13.82
N ARG A 480 -4.24 -8.30 -14.62
CA ARG A 480 -3.13 -9.25 -14.39
C ARG A 480 -1.75 -8.62 -14.66
N MET A 481 -1.62 -7.78 -15.69
CA MET A 481 -0.34 -7.15 -16.04
C MET A 481 0.12 -6.09 -15.02
N ILE A 482 -0.79 -5.26 -14.49
CA ILE A 482 -0.47 -4.18 -13.53
C ILE A 482 0.11 -4.77 -12.24
N ILE A 483 -0.49 -5.84 -11.72
CA ILE A 483 -0.16 -6.39 -10.41
C ILE A 483 1.02 -7.35 -10.46
N SER A 484 1.15 -8.15 -11.53
CA SER A 484 2.34 -8.97 -11.71
C SER A 484 3.61 -8.10 -11.72
N THR A 485 3.56 -6.95 -12.40
CA THR A 485 4.73 -6.06 -12.50
C THR A 485 5.05 -5.38 -11.17
N LEU A 486 4.05 -4.89 -10.43
CA LEU A 486 4.25 -4.23 -9.13
C LEU A 486 4.69 -5.20 -8.03
N LEU A 487 4.09 -6.40 -7.97
CA LEU A 487 4.49 -7.44 -7.00
C LEU A 487 5.87 -8.01 -7.33
N THR A 488 6.21 -8.19 -8.61
CA THR A 488 7.56 -8.60 -9.01
C THR A 488 8.59 -7.53 -8.63
N ILE A 489 8.34 -6.25 -8.92
CA ILE A 489 9.29 -5.18 -8.56
C ILE A 489 9.44 -5.05 -7.03
N HIS A 490 8.33 -5.10 -6.27
CA HIS A 490 8.39 -5.01 -4.81
C HIS A 490 9.04 -6.23 -4.16
N SER A 491 8.76 -7.44 -4.65
CA SER A 491 9.38 -8.67 -4.13
C SER A 491 10.87 -8.75 -4.48
N GLN A 492 11.29 -8.23 -5.63
CA GLN A 492 12.67 -8.30 -6.12
C GLN A 492 13.54 -7.07 -5.77
N ARG A 493 13.03 -6.09 -5.02
CA ARG A 493 13.78 -4.88 -4.61
C ARG A 493 15.13 -5.17 -3.94
N HIS A 494 15.23 -6.31 -3.26
CA HIS A 494 16.43 -6.77 -2.59
C HIS A 494 17.52 -7.30 -3.53
N LEU A 495 17.16 -7.72 -4.76
CA LEU A 495 18.10 -8.27 -5.72
C LEU A 495 19.11 -7.23 -6.21
N VAL A 496 18.71 -5.96 -6.33
CA VAL A 496 19.61 -4.93 -6.88
C VAL A 496 20.77 -4.64 -5.92
N PRO A 497 20.55 -4.30 -4.63
CA PRO A 497 21.66 -4.09 -3.71
C PRO A 497 22.44 -5.38 -3.42
N ALA A 498 21.76 -6.51 -3.32
CA ALA A 498 22.42 -7.79 -3.07
C ALA A 498 23.27 -8.26 -4.25
N GLY A 499 22.78 -8.07 -5.48
CA GLY A 499 23.51 -8.34 -6.71
C GLY A 499 24.72 -7.43 -6.83
N LEU A 500 24.58 -6.14 -6.54
CA LEU A 500 25.69 -5.19 -6.53
C LEU A 500 26.79 -5.62 -5.57
N LEU A 501 26.47 -5.92 -4.31
CA LEU A 501 27.47 -6.35 -3.32
C LEU A 501 28.08 -7.72 -3.64
N SER A 502 27.27 -8.68 -4.07
CA SER A 502 27.77 -10.04 -4.35
C SER A 502 28.64 -10.09 -5.60
N LEU A 503 28.22 -9.41 -6.68
CA LEU A 503 28.94 -9.44 -7.95
C LEU A 503 30.17 -8.54 -7.93
N SER A 504 30.15 -7.41 -7.20
CA SER A 504 31.32 -6.52 -7.06
C SER A 504 32.52 -7.20 -6.38
N MET A 505 32.30 -8.35 -5.72
CA MET A 505 33.38 -9.21 -5.26
C MET A 505 34.26 -9.76 -6.40
N VAL A 506 33.75 -9.85 -7.63
CA VAL A 506 34.53 -10.31 -8.78
C VAL A 506 35.59 -9.28 -9.20
N PRO A 507 35.26 -8.01 -9.51
CA PRO A 507 36.28 -7.00 -9.79
C PRO A 507 37.19 -6.75 -8.57
N MET A 508 36.66 -6.82 -7.34
CA MET A 508 37.49 -6.78 -6.13
C MET A 508 38.47 -7.96 -6.06
N GLY A 509 38.00 -9.17 -6.33
CA GLY A 509 38.81 -10.39 -6.38
C GLY A 509 39.90 -10.32 -7.45
N ALA A 510 39.58 -9.79 -8.63
CA ALA A 510 40.56 -9.59 -9.70
C ALA A 510 41.66 -8.61 -9.25
N ALA A 511 41.27 -7.45 -8.70
CA ALA A 511 42.22 -6.46 -8.20
C ALA A 511 43.10 -7.01 -7.08
N THR A 512 42.52 -7.79 -6.17
CA THR A 512 43.25 -8.35 -5.02
C THR A 512 44.20 -9.48 -5.40
N ILE A 513 43.87 -10.32 -6.38
CA ILE A 513 44.79 -11.32 -6.94
C ILE A 513 46.00 -10.64 -7.59
N VAL A 514 45.77 -9.61 -8.41
CA VAL A 514 46.85 -8.82 -9.02
C VAL A 514 47.71 -8.17 -7.93
N SER A 515 47.06 -7.55 -6.94
CA SER A 515 47.75 -6.92 -5.82
C SER A 515 48.58 -7.95 -5.02
N GLY A 516 48.05 -9.15 -4.80
CA GLY A 516 48.74 -10.24 -4.11
C GLY A 516 49.98 -10.71 -4.86
N ALA A 517 49.95 -10.73 -6.20
CA ALA A 517 51.12 -11.00 -7.02
C ALA A 517 52.16 -9.86 -6.91
N LEU A 518 51.72 -8.61 -6.88
CA LEU A 518 52.60 -7.44 -6.68
C LEU A 518 53.26 -7.45 -5.29
N SER A 519 52.63 -8.06 -4.28
CA SER A 519 53.21 -8.14 -2.92
C SER A 519 54.55 -8.90 -2.86
N TRP A 520 54.89 -9.69 -3.88
CA TRP A 520 56.15 -10.42 -3.97
C TRP A 520 57.33 -9.52 -4.38
N VAL A 521 57.04 -8.34 -4.94
CA VAL A 521 58.03 -7.38 -5.46
C VAL A 521 57.97 -6.06 -4.70
N LEU A 522 56.80 -5.67 -4.21
CA LEU A 522 56.61 -4.43 -3.46
C LEU A 522 57.13 -4.53 -2.02
N PRO A 523 57.76 -3.46 -1.49
CA PRO A 523 58.04 -3.36 -0.06
C PRO A 523 56.76 -3.48 0.78
N ARG A 524 56.87 -4.12 1.95
CA ARG A 524 55.73 -4.36 2.85
C ARG A 524 54.84 -3.12 3.10
N PRO A 525 55.38 -1.91 3.38
CA PRO A 525 54.53 -0.72 3.59
C PRO A 525 53.74 -0.29 2.34
N ALA A 526 54.30 -0.50 1.14
CA ALA A 526 53.63 -0.17 -0.11
C ALA A 526 52.50 -1.17 -0.41
N TRP A 527 52.76 -2.45 -0.17
CA TRP A 527 51.76 -3.51 -0.24
C TRP A 527 50.59 -3.26 0.73
N GLU A 528 50.88 -2.99 2.00
CA GLU A 528 49.85 -2.72 3.02
C GLU A 528 48.97 -1.51 2.66
N ARG A 529 49.56 -0.44 2.10
CA ARG A 529 48.78 0.72 1.62
C ARG A 529 47.86 0.36 0.45
N LEU A 530 48.33 -0.46 -0.49
CA LEU A 530 47.52 -0.89 -1.64
C LEU A 530 46.33 -1.73 -1.17
N ASP A 531 46.58 -2.73 -0.31
CA ASP A 531 45.54 -3.59 0.24
C ASP A 531 44.50 -2.78 1.06
N ASN A 532 44.97 -1.90 1.93
CA ASN A 532 44.10 -1.00 2.70
C ASN A 532 43.25 -0.09 1.79
N THR A 533 43.79 0.39 0.68
CA THR A 533 43.06 1.23 -0.28
C THR A 533 41.96 0.43 -0.98
N LEU A 534 42.27 -0.79 -1.45
CA LEU A 534 41.29 -1.67 -2.08
C LEU A 534 40.17 -2.04 -1.10
N TYR A 535 40.55 -2.42 0.12
CA TYR A 535 39.59 -2.79 1.16
C TYR A 535 38.67 -1.62 1.55
N ARG A 536 39.25 -0.44 1.79
CA ARG A 536 38.49 0.78 2.09
C ARG A 536 37.51 1.09 0.97
N GLY A 537 37.94 0.95 -0.29
CA GLY A 537 37.07 1.15 -1.45
C GLY A 537 35.87 0.20 -1.45
N TYR A 538 36.12 -1.10 -1.23
CA TYR A 538 35.06 -2.10 -1.17
C TYR A 538 34.11 -1.88 0.03
N MET A 539 34.62 -1.49 1.20
CA MET A 539 33.78 -1.16 2.35
C MET A 539 32.96 0.13 2.15
N ARG A 540 33.47 1.13 1.42
CA ARG A 540 32.68 2.31 1.01
C ARG A 540 31.52 1.95 0.09
N LEU A 541 31.70 0.98 -0.81
CA LEU A 541 30.59 0.40 -1.58
C LEU A 541 29.57 -0.29 -0.67
N CYS A 542 30.02 -1.06 0.33
CA CYS A 542 29.12 -1.65 1.32
C CYS A 542 28.32 -0.56 2.06
N LEU A 543 28.96 0.52 2.51
CA LEU A 543 28.28 1.60 3.24
C LEU A 543 27.41 2.48 2.34
N PHE A 544 27.70 2.58 1.03
CA PHE A 544 26.73 3.13 0.09
C PHE A 544 25.39 2.39 0.19
N VAL A 545 25.43 1.06 0.21
CA VAL A 545 24.22 0.23 0.29
C VAL A 545 23.60 0.23 1.69
N PHE A 546 24.40 -0.01 2.72
CA PHE A 546 23.92 -0.18 4.09
C PHE A 546 23.65 1.15 4.80
N GLU A 547 24.14 2.28 4.32
CA GLU A 547 23.95 3.58 4.99
C GLU A 547 23.25 4.59 4.07
N ASN A 548 23.79 4.86 2.88
CA ASN A 548 23.21 5.87 1.98
C ASN A 548 21.89 5.42 1.33
N VAL A 549 21.80 4.16 0.87
CA VAL A 549 20.60 3.63 0.19
C VAL A 549 19.53 3.21 1.19
N SER A 550 19.93 2.63 2.34
CA SER A 550 18.98 2.25 3.39
C SER A 550 18.35 3.47 4.09
N GLY A 551 19.07 4.59 4.16
CA GLY A 551 18.64 5.77 4.91
C GLY A 551 18.47 5.45 6.41
N VAL A 552 19.39 4.67 6.97
CA VAL A 552 19.42 4.32 8.39
C VAL A 552 20.00 5.48 9.21
N ASP A 553 19.35 5.80 10.33
CA ASP A 553 19.89 6.76 11.30
C ASP A 553 20.67 6.01 12.38
N LEU A 554 21.93 6.38 12.58
CA LEU A 554 22.79 5.79 13.59
C LEU A 554 22.87 6.72 14.81
N ILE A 555 22.28 6.27 15.93
CA ILE A 555 22.27 7.00 17.20
C ILE A 555 23.30 6.36 18.13
N ILE A 556 24.28 7.13 18.56
CA ILE A 556 25.39 6.64 19.40
C ILE A 556 25.35 7.27 20.81
N SER A 557 25.69 6.49 21.83
CA SER A 557 25.79 6.92 23.23
C SER A 557 27.05 6.37 23.91
N GLY A 558 27.34 6.84 25.13
CA GLY A 558 28.50 6.42 25.92
C GLY A 558 29.77 7.21 25.61
N ASP A 559 30.91 6.53 25.48
CA ASP A 559 32.25 7.10 25.28
C ASP A 559 32.50 7.51 23.82
N VAL A 560 31.56 8.27 23.24
CA VAL A 560 31.53 8.66 21.82
C VAL A 560 32.75 9.49 21.44
N GLU A 561 33.18 10.42 22.30
CA GLU A 561 34.32 11.29 22.03
C GLU A 561 35.63 10.50 21.94
N GLU A 562 35.80 9.46 22.76
CA GLU A 562 36.99 8.61 22.71
C GLU A 562 37.06 7.85 21.38
N LEU A 563 35.94 7.27 20.95
CA LEU A 563 35.84 6.56 19.67
C LEU A 563 36.16 7.48 18.47
N LEU A 564 35.70 8.72 18.49
CA LEU A 564 35.88 9.67 17.38
C LEU A 564 37.29 10.29 17.33
N SER A 565 37.96 10.44 18.47
CA SER A 565 39.22 11.19 18.58
C SER A 565 40.47 10.32 18.57
N LYS A 566 40.44 9.16 19.21
CA LYS A 566 41.62 8.30 19.38
C LYS A 566 41.80 7.40 18.16
N LYS A 567 43.06 7.04 17.85
CA LYS A 567 43.41 6.07 16.80
C LYS A 567 44.23 4.96 17.43
N GLU A 568 43.57 3.87 17.80
CA GLU A 568 44.12 2.85 18.71
C GLU A 568 44.06 1.45 18.11
N ARG A 569 45.00 0.59 18.53
CA ARG A 569 44.89 -0.86 18.37
C ARG A 569 43.91 -1.39 19.41
N ALA A 570 42.78 -1.92 18.95
CA ALA A 570 41.71 -2.29 19.87
C ALA A 570 41.01 -3.60 19.54
N ILE A 571 40.45 -4.22 20.59
CA ILE A 571 39.46 -5.29 20.47
C ILE A 571 38.09 -4.63 20.55
N VAL A 572 37.18 -5.02 19.68
CA VAL A 572 35.77 -4.58 19.71
C VAL A 572 34.89 -5.74 20.14
N LEU A 573 34.19 -5.61 21.27
CA LEU A 573 33.27 -6.62 21.78
C LEU A 573 31.84 -6.20 21.50
N SER A 574 31.05 -7.05 20.83
CA SER A 574 29.65 -6.74 20.52
C SER A 574 28.70 -7.87 20.90
N ASN A 575 27.47 -7.53 21.26
CA ASN A 575 26.34 -8.46 21.18
C ASN A 575 26.06 -8.81 19.70
N HIS A 576 25.41 -9.95 19.43
CA HIS A 576 25.18 -10.45 18.08
C HIS A 576 23.70 -10.73 17.78
N GLN A 577 22.98 -9.68 17.43
CA GLN A 577 21.53 -9.71 17.22
C GLN A 577 21.14 -9.99 15.75
N SER A 578 21.94 -9.54 14.78
CA SER A 578 21.62 -9.65 13.36
C SER A 578 22.83 -10.10 12.51
N ASN A 579 22.57 -10.64 11.31
CA ASN A 579 23.63 -10.75 10.29
C ASN A 579 23.94 -9.42 9.59
N ALA A 580 23.33 -8.31 9.97
CA ALA A 580 23.69 -6.95 9.56
C ALA A 580 24.63 -6.25 10.56
N ASP A 581 24.89 -6.82 11.75
CA ASP A 581 25.71 -6.19 12.81
C ASP A 581 27.12 -5.79 12.33
N TRP A 582 27.68 -6.54 11.39
CA TRP A 582 28.99 -6.21 10.80
C TRP A 582 28.97 -4.88 10.06
N ALA A 583 27.85 -4.53 9.40
CA ALA A 583 27.72 -3.26 8.70
C ALA A 583 27.69 -2.10 9.70
N VAL A 584 26.98 -2.25 10.83
CA VAL A 584 26.98 -1.27 11.93
C VAL A 584 28.39 -1.05 12.47
N ALA A 585 29.18 -2.12 12.65
CA ALA A 585 30.58 -1.99 13.06
C ALA A 585 31.43 -1.20 12.03
N PHE A 586 31.19 -1.36 10.72
CA PHE A 586 31.84 -0.51 9.71
C PHE A 586 31.34 0.92 9.71
N MET A 587 30.07 1.19 10.02
CA MET A 587 29.56 2.55 10.20
C MET A 587 30.30 3.27 11.34
N LEU A 588 30.61 2.55 12.43
CA LEU A 588 31.44 3.07 13.52
C LEU A 588 32.90 3.25 13.08
N ALA A 589 33.50 2.25 12.43
CA ALA A 589 34.88 2.32 11.96
C ALA A 589 35.12 3.44 10.92
N ALA A 590 34.09 3.78 10.12
CA ALA A 590 34.12 4.93 9.21
C ALA A 590 34.35 6.26 9.93
N ARG A 591 34.00 6.31 11.22
CA ARG A 591 34.06 7.51 12.07
C ARG A 591 35.11 7.37 13.18
N HIS A 592 35.79 6.24 13.26
CA HIS A 592 36.88 6.06 14.20
C HIS A 592 38.08 6.90 13.77
N SER A 593 38.53 7.83 14.63
CA SER A 593 39.53 8.86 14.32
C SER A 593 39.02 9.93 13.32
N PRO A 594 39.58 11.16 13.31
CA PRO A 594 39.14 12.23 12.40
C PRO A 594 39.20 11.87 10.90
N SER A 595 40.03 10.89 10.50
CA SER A 595 40.14 10.42 9.11
C SER A 595 39.30 9.18 8.79
N GLY A 596 38.61 8.60 9.77
CA GLY A 596 38.06 7.25 9.68
C GLY A 596 39.14 6.17 9.62
N ALA A 597 38.73 4.92 9.88
CA ALA A 597 39.61 3.75 9.88
C ALA A 597 38.91 2.49 9.35
N LEU A 598 38.15 2.61 8.24
CA LEU A 598 37.44 1.47 7.65
C LEU A 598 38.34 0.26 7.37
N GLU A 599 39.54 0.52 6.87
CA GLU A 599 40.54 -0.49 6.57
C GLU A 599 41.22 -1.10 7.79
N SER A 600 40.94 -0.65 9.01
CA SER A 600 41.53 -1.22 10.23
C SER A 600 40.65 -2.31 10.85
N LEU A 601 39.35 -2.30 10.55
CA LEU A 601 38.39 -3.24 11.13
C LEU A 601 38.55 -4.65 10.54
N ARG A 602 38.70 -5.62 11.43
CA ARG A 602 38.84 -7.05 11.18
C ARG A 602 37.85 -7.80 12.05
N PHE A 603 37.59 -9.05 11.69
CA PHE A 603 36.65 -9.88 12.44
C PHE A 603 37.26 -11.23 12.77
N MET A 604 36.91 -11.71 13.96
CA MET A 604 37.02 -13.13 14.30
C MET A 604 35.81 -13.88 13.71
N VAL A 605 36.05 -14.69 12.68
CA VAL A 605 35.00 -15.29 11.85
C VAL A 605 34.97 -16.81 11.89
N LYS A 606 33.80 -17.39 11.57
CA LYS A 606 33.65 -18.85 11.45
C LYS A 606 34.52 -19.38 10.31
N HIS A 607 35.26 -20.46 10.56
CA HIS A 607 36.10 -21.16 9.58
C HIS A 607 35.42 -21.45 8.22
N SER A 608 34.11 -21.71 8.19
CA SER A 608 33.39 -21.98 6.94
C SER A 608 33.29 -20.78 5.98
N ILE A 609 33.52 -19.54 6.45
CA ILE A 609 33.50 -18.34 5.60
C ILE A 609 34.62 -18.37 4.56
N GLN A 610 35.69 -19.15 4.79
CA GLN A 610 36.79 -19.28 3.82
C GLN A 610 36.31 -19.82 2.45
N TYR A 611 35.17 -20.52 2.42
CA TYR A 611 34.60 -21.12 1.22
C TYR A 611 33.72 -20.16 0.41
N VAL A 612 33.55 -18.90 0.86
CA VAL A 612 32.90 -17.87 0.05
C VAL A 612 33.87 -17.50 -1.09
N PRO A 613 33.50 -17.71 -2.37
CA PRO A 613 34.40 -17.48 -3.51
C PRO A 613 35.01 -16.08 -3.51
N LEU A 614 36.32 -16.01 -3.70
CA LEU A 614 37.16 -14.81 -3.69
C LEU A 614 37.23 -14.11 -2.32
N PHE A 615 36.09 -13.83 -1.70
CA PHE A 615 35.98 -13.13 -0.43
C PHE A 615 36.69 -13.84 0.72
N GLY A 616 36.48 -15.16 0.88
CA GLY A 616 37.03 -15.93 1.99
C GLY A 616 38.55 -15.94 2.03
N TRP A 617 39.18 -16.01 0.85
CA TRP A 617 40.63 -15.88 0.69
C TRP A 617 41.09 -14.44 0.93
N TYR A 618 40.38 -13.47 0.38
CA TYR A 618 40.79 -12.08 0.51
C TYR A 618 40.75 -11.59 1.97
N ILE A 619 39.68 -11.88 2.71
CA ILE A 619 39.61 -11.45 4.12
C ILE A 619 40.67 -12.14 4.98
N PHE A 620 41.07 -13.37 4.64
CA PHE A 620 42.21 -14.03 5.29
C PHE A 620 43.50 -13.23 5.07
N GLN A 621 43.79 -12.87 3.81
CA GLN A 621 44.95 -12.05 3.46
C GLN A 621 44.92 -10.67 4.12
N HIS A 622 43.74 -10.06 4.22
CA HIS A 622 43.56 -8.75 4.85
C HIS A 622 43.76 -8.81 6.38
N GLY A 623 43.69 -9.99 7.01
CA GLY A 623 43.97 -10.18 8.44
C GLY A 623 42.77 -10.60 9.30
N TYR A 624 41.71 -11.15 8.71
CA TYR A 624 40.62 -11.73 9.48
C TYR A 624 41.07 -13.02 10.17
N ILE A 625 40.52 -13.28 11.36
CA ILE A 625 40.91 -14.42 12.19
C ILE A 625 39.89 -15.54 12.05
N PHE A 626 40.26 -16.66 11.42
CA PHE A 626 39.36 -17.81 11.26
C PHE A 626 39.36 -18.71 12.49
N VAL A 627 38.16 -19.06 12.95
CA VAL A 627 37.95 -19.92 14.13
C VAL A 627 37.11 -21.15 13.79
N ARG A 628 37.64 -22.32 14.14
CA ARG A 628 36.93 -23.60 14.07
C ARG A 628 36.12 -23.80 15.35
N ARG A 629 34.79 -23.83 15.22
CA ARG A 629 33.84 -23.97 16.34
C ARG A 629 33.29 -25.39 16.54
N ALA A 630 33.53 -26.29 15.57
CA ALA A 630 33.07 -27.68 15.60
C ALA A 630 34.25 -28.61 15.89
N GLY A 631 34.06 -29.59 16.79
CA GLY A 631 35.13 -30.44 17.32
C GLY A 631 35.94 -29.78 18.44
N SER A 632 37.13 -30.30 18.73
CA SER A 632 38.06 -29.69 19.70
C SER A 632 38.57 -28.34 19.17
N PHE A 633 38.53 -27.31 20.02
CA PHE A 633 39.03 -25.98 19.71
C PHE A 633 40.54 -26.03 19.42
N LYS A 634 40.94 -25.59 18.23
CA LYS A 634 42.35 -25.54 17.82
C LYS A 634 42.86 -24.10 18.00
N SER A 635 43.57 -23.85 19.08
CA SER A 635 44.09 -22.52 19.43
C SER A 635 45.27 -22.09 18.56
N GLU A 636 46.14 -23.00 18.13
CA GLU A 636 47.40 -22.63 17.47
C GLU A 636 47.22 -21.85 16.14
N PRO A 637 46.33 -22.24 15.20
CA PRO A 637 46.09 -21.43 14.00
C PRO A 637 45.59 -20.01 14.33
N VAL A 638 44.81 -19.87 15.40
CA VAL A 638 44.31 -18.56 15.86
C VAL A 638 45.45 -17.74 16.45
N ARG A 639 46.30 -18.33 17.31
CA ARG A 639 47.50 -17.68 17.86
C ARG A 639 48.42 -17.17 16.75
N LYS A 640 48.69 -17.98 15.73
CA LYS A 640 49.53 -17.58 14.58
C LYS A 640 48.96 -16.36 13.85
N GLN A 641 47.65 -16.32 13.62
CA GLN A 641 46.99 -15.18 12.97
C GLN A 641 47.01 -13.92 13.86
N LEU A 642 46.80 -14.07 15.17
CA LEU A 642 46.88 -12.96 16.14
C LEU A 642 48.29 -12.37 16.24
N ARG A 643 49.33 -13.22 16.34
CA ARG A 643 50.74 -12.76 16.32
C ARG A 643 51.05 -11.98 15.05
N TRP A 644 50.57 -12.43 13.90
CA TRP A 644 50.74 -11.71 12.65
C TRP A 644 50.05 -10.35 12.68
N LEU A 645 48.81 -10.29 13.20
CA LEU A 645 48.06 -9.04 13.36
C LEU A 645 48.81 -8.03 14.26
N ASP A 646 49.42 -8.50 15.34
CA ASP A 646 50.24 -7.69 16.25
C ASP A 646 51.52 -7.14 15.60
N THR A 647 51.94 -7.69 14.44
CA THR A 647 53.08 -7.17 13.67
C THR A 647 52.72 -6.03 12.70
N LEU A 648 51.44 -5.69 12.55
CA LEU A 648 51.02 -4.65 11.61
C LEU A 648 51.49 -3.26 12.09
N ALA A 649 52.04 -2.48 11.14
CA ALA A 649 52.46 -1.11 11.42
C ALA A 649 51.26 -0.17 11.64
N SER A 650 50.14 -0.44 10.97
CA SER A 650 48.91 0.33 11.10
C SER A 650 48.06 -0.16 12.28
N PRO A 651 47.34 0.74 12.98
CA PRO A 651 46.36 0.34 13.98
C PRO A 651 45.29 -0.59 13.39
N PHE A 652 44.78 -1.51 14.20
CA PHE A 652 43.74 -2.46 13.82
C PHE A 652 42.62 -2.48 14.86
N TRP A 653 41.40 -2.79 14.42
CA TRP A 653 40.27 -3.12 15.28
C TRP A 653 39.90 -4.58 15.05
N LEU A 654 39.95 -5.43 16.07
CA LEU A 654 39.53 -6.82 15.97
C LEU A 654 38.17 -7.02 16.65
N LEU A 655 37.11 -7.13 15.85
CA LEU A 655 35.78 -7.38 16.36
C LEU A 655 35.56 -8.86 16.70
N ILE A 656 35.03 -9.09 17.90
CA ILE A 656 34.64 -10.39 18.42
C ILE A 656 33.18 -10.31 18.85
N PHE A 657 32.41 -11.35 18.51
CA PHE A 657 31.07 -11.59 19.05
C PHE A 657 31.15 -12.73 20.08
N PRO A 658 31.31 -12.45 21.39
CA PRO A 658 31.50 -13.47 22.41
C PRO A 658 30.35 -14.49 22.51
N GLU A 659 29.14 -14.15 22.07
CA GLU A 659 28.00 -15.07 21.95
C GLU A 659 28.30 -16.28 21.05
N GLY A 660 29.20 -16.12 20.07
CA GLY A 660 29.65 -17.17 19.16
C GLY A 660 28.59 -17.63 18.15
N THR A 661 27.36 -17.14 18.24
CA THR A 661 26.27 -17.36 17.27
C THR A 661 25.25 -16.23 17.41
N ARG A 662 24.40 -16.08 16.39
CA ARG A 662 23.26 -15.15 16.45
C ARG A 662 22.21 -15.65 17.43
N ARG A 663 21.51 -14.71 18.06
CA ARG A 663 20.32 -14.96 18.89
C ARG A 663 19.16 -15.47 18.01
N SER A 664 18.54 -16.54 18.45
CA SER A 664 17.25 -17.06 17.98
C SER A 664 16.53 -17.68 19.18
N ALA A 665 15.24 -17.95 19.07
CA ALA A 665 14.49 -18.60 20.16
C ALA A 665 15.17 -19.90 20.63
N ALA A 666 15.69 -20.70 19.69
CA ALA A 666 16.39 -21.95 19.99
C ALA A 666 17.76 -21.75 20.66
N THR A 667 18.56 -20.77 20.20
CA THR A 667 19.88 -20.53 20.81
C THR A 667 19.76 -19.86 22.17
N LEU A 668 18.75 -19.01 22.37
CA LEU A 668 18.43 -18.40 23.66
C LEU A 668 17.99 -19.44 24.67
N ALA A 669 17.08 -20.36 24.32
CA ALA A 669 16.65 -21.44 25.20
C ALA A 669 17.84 -22.31 25.68
N ARG A 670 18.74 -22.69 24.76
CA ARG A 670 19.97 -23.43 25.11
C ARG A 670 20.91 -22.63 26.00
N SER A 671 21.00 -21.31 25.78
CA SER A 671 21.80 -20.41 26.61
C SER A 671 21.24 -20.33 28.03
N LYS A 672 19.91 -20.27 28.19
CA LYS A 672 19.24 -20.28 29.49
C LYS A 672 19.51 -21.58 30.25
N GLU A 673 19.29 -22.73 29.60
CA GLU A 673 19.58 -24.06 30.18
C GLU A 673 21.05 -24.20 30.61
N PHE A 674 22.00 -23.69 29.81
CA PHE A 674 23.42 -23.70 30.17
C PHE A 674 23.72 -22.88 31.42
N ARG A 675 23.12 -21.69 31.55
CA ARG A 675 23.32 -20.79 32.69
C ARG A 675 22.69 -21.33 33.96
N GLU A 676 21.49 -21.91 33.87
CA GLU A 676 20.82 -22.61 34.97
C GLU A 676 21.70 -23.75 35.52
N LYS A 677 22.21 -24.63 34.64
CA LYS A 677 23.14 -25.71 35.04
C LYS A 677 24.43 -25.21 35.69
N LYS A 678 24.83 -23.97 35.43
CA LYS A 678 26.02 -23.33 36.00
C LYS A 678 25.71 -22.43 37.20
N GLY A 679 24.46 -22.33 37.62
CA GLY A 679 24.04 -21.44 38.72
C GLY A 679 24.25 -19.96 38.41
N LEU A 680 24.19 -19.56 37.15
CA LEU A 680 24.35 -18.17 36.70
C LEU A 680 22.99 -17.52 36.45
N ASN A 681 22.88 -16.21 36.73
CA ASN A 681 21.66 -15.42 36.46
C ASN A 681 21.22 -15.53 35.01
N GLU A 682 19.92 -15.64 34.76
CA GLU A 682 19.36 -15.73 33.41
C GLU A 682 19.59 -14.44 32.59
N LEU A 683 19.77 -14.58 31.27
CA LEU A 683 19.84 -13.47 30.31
C LEU A 683 18.73 -13.67 29.26
N GLU A 684 17.98 -12.63 28.93
CA GLU A 684 16.81 -12.72 28.03
C GLU A 684 17.08 -12.15 26.63
N ARG A 685 17.94 -11.13 26.54
CA ARG A 685 18.18 -10.35 25.31
C ARG A 685 19.53 -10.64 24.67
N VAL A 686 20.47 -11.23 25.41
CA VAL A 686 21.77 -11.69 24.91
C VAL A 686 22.03 -13.17 25.24
N LEU A 687 22.92 -13.81 24.48
CA LEU A 687 23.39 -15.17 24.80
C LEU A 687 24.56 -15.14 25.79
N SER A 688 24.79 -16.26 26.48
CA SER A 688 25.92 -16.40 27.40
C SER A 688 27.26 -16.29 26.64
N PRO A 689 28.16 -15.39 27.03
CA PRO A 689 29.41 -15.14 26.30
C PRO A 689 30.45 -16.24 26.53
N ARG A 690 31.34 -16.41 25.55
CA ARG A 690 32.43 -17.38 25.54
C ARG A 690 33.78 -16.67 25.51
N ALA A 691 34.63 -16.91 26.50
CA ALA A 691 35.88 -16.19 26.66
C ALA A 691 37.07 -16.69 25.83
N ALA A 692 37.01 -17.89 25.23
CA ALA A 692 38.18 -18.49 24.58
C ALA A 692 38.82 -17.59 23.51
N GLY A 693 38.01 -16.88 22.71
CA GLY A 693 38.51 -15.93 21.71
C GLY A 693 39.19 -14.71 22.32
N LEU A 694 38.53 -14.08 23.31
CA LEU A 694 39.08 -12.92 24.02
C LEU A 694 40.36 -13.28 24.76
N LYS A 695 40.40 -14.42 25.44
CA LYS A 695 41.58 -14.93 26.14
C LYS A 695 42.79 -15.04 25.21
N LEU A 696 42.64 -15.64 24.04
CA LEU A 696 43.74 -15.72 23.06
C LEU A 696 44.18 -14.34 22.58
N CYS A 697 43.25 -13.40 22.42
CA CYS A 697 43.60 -12.04 22.01
C CYS A 697 44.42 -11.32 23.09
N MET A 698 44.03 -11.42 24.36
CA MET A 698 44.78 -10.83 25.47
C MET A 698 46.18 -11.45 25.64
N GLU A 699 46.34 -12.74 25.34
CA GLU A 699 47.63 -13.43 25.42
C GLU A 699 48.60 -13.07 24.28
N GLU A 700 48.08 -12.84 23.06
CA GLU A 700 48.90 -12.72 21.85
C GLU A 700 49.03 -11.28 21.32
N LEU A 701 48.09 -10.39 21.61
CA LEU A 701 48.11 -8.99 21.13
C LEU A 701 48.77 -8.09 22.18
N ARG A 702 50.10 -7.96 22.11
CA ARG A 702 50.87 -7.18 23.10
C ARG A 702 50.83 -5.68 22.86
N THR A 703 50.46 -5.27 21.65
CA THR A 703 50.37 -3.85 21.27
C THR A 703 48.99 -3.24 21.48
N LEU A 704 48.09 -3.95 22.18
CA LEU A 704 46.71 -3.51 22.41
C LEU A 704 46.66 -2.27 23.31
N GLU A 705 45.88 -1.28 22.89
CA GLU A 705 45.73 0.01 23.58
C GLU A 705 44.34 0.17 24.21
N ALA A 706 43.31 -0.50 23.66
CA ALA A 706 41.94 -0.37 24.16
C ALA A 706 41.07 -1.62 23.93
N VAL A 707 39.98 -1.71 24.70
CA VAL A 707 38.85 -2.61 24.44
C VAL A 707 37.60 -1.75 24.32
N TYR A 708 36.99 -1.72 23.13
CA TYR A 708 35.71 -1.07 22.89
C TYR A 708 34.59 -2.09 23.07
N ASP A 709 33.77 -1.93 24.10
CA ASP A 709 32.61 -2.75 24.35
C ASP A 709 31.34 -2.05 23.87
N ILE A 710 30.77 -2.56 22.77
CA ILE A 710 29.61 -1.95 22.09
C ILE A 710 28.34 -2.78 22.28
N THR A 711 27.21 -2.09 22.41
CA THR A 711 25.88 -2.71 22.47
C THR A 711 25.01 -2.15 21.36
N ILE A 712 24.59 -3.02 20.44
CA ILE A 712 23.74 -2.69 19.30
C ILE A 712 22.29 -3.02 19.62
N ALA A 713 21.38 -2.10 19.32
CA ALA A 713 19.94 -2.31 19.32
C ALA A 713 19.30 -1.76 18.04
N TYR A 714 18.27 -2.45 17.57
CA TYR A 714 17.52 -2.12 16.36
C TYR A 714 16.13 -1.59 16.72
N SER A 715 15.60 -0.60 15.99
CA SER A 715 14.25 -0.09 16.24
C SER A 715 13.14 -1.05 15.85
N GLN A 716 13.43 -2.02 14.99
CA GLN A 716 12.47 -3.03 14.60
C GLN A 716 12.20 -4.04 15.75
N PRO A 717 10.97 -4.54 15.89
CA PRO A 717 10.63 -5.57 16.90
C PRO A 717 11.52 -6.81 16.84
N GLU A 718 11.95 -7.19 15.63
CA GLU A 718 12.95 -8.22 15.40
C GLU A 718 14.16 -7.62 14.68
N PRO A 719 15.40 -7.94 15.10
CA PRO A 719 16.61 -7.47 14.41
C PRO A 719 16.57 -7.85 12.91
N PRO A 720 16.68 -6.87 12.00
CA PRO A 720 16.50 -7.10 10.57
C PRO A 720 17.68 -7.88 10.01
N GLY A 721 17.44 -8.91 9.19
CA GLY A 721 18.52 -9.52 8.42
C GLY A 721 19.07 -8.57 7.34
N MET A 722 20.22 -8.87 6.71
CA MET A 722 20.86 -7.98 5.70
C MET A 722 19.89 -7.45 4.62
N PHE A 723 19.04 -8.30 4.04
CA PHE A 723 18.05 -7.85 3.06
C PHE A 723 16.98 -6.95 3.68
N GLY A 724 16.49 -7.29 4.87
CA GLY A 724 15.53 -6.48 5.60
C GLY A 724 16.11 -5.13 6.02
N PHE A 725 17.41 -5.09 6.32
CA PHE A 725 18.12 -3.87 6.67
C PHE A 725 18.17 -2.90 5.48
N VAL A 726 18.51 -3.39 4.28
CA VAL A 726 18.63 -2.54 3.08
C VAL A 726 17.26 -2.23 2.44
N CYS A 727 16.27 -3.10 2.61
CA CYS A 727 14.96 -2.98 1.93
C CYS A 727 13.84 -2.50 2.85
N CYS A 728 14.09 -2.26 4.14
CA CYS A 728 13.11 -1.62 4.99
C CYS A 728 12.74 -0.23 4.44
N PRO A 729 11.57 0.32 4.80
CA PRO A 729 11.29 1.72 4.53
C PRO A 729 12.45 2.57 5.02
N MET A 730 12.77 3.65 4.27
CA MET A 730 13.65 4.71 4.78
C MET A 730 13.21 5.04 6.23
N HIS A 731 14.16 5.38 7.11
CA HIS A 731 13.98 5.72 8.55
C HIS A 731 13.99 4.56 9.56
N SER A 732 14.74 3.48 9.32
CA SER A 732 15.13 2.59 10.43
C SER A 732 16.20 3.27 11.30
N THR A 733 16.11 3.15 12.61
CA THR A 733 17.13 3.68 13.54
C THR A 733 17.90 2.53 14.19
N VAL A 734 19.22 2.69 14.30
CA VAL A 734 20.12 1.77 14.99
C VAL A 734 20.77 2.52 16.14
N HIS A 735 20.61 1.99 17.35
CA HIS A 735 21.21 2.55 18.55
C HIS A 735 22.46 1.76 18.93
N VAL A 736 23.53 2.47 19.24
CA VAL A 736 24.81 1.88 19.65
C VAL A 736 25.31 2.57 20.92
N ASP A 737 25.42 1.83 22.02
CA ASP A 737 26.16 2.28 23.20
C ASP A 737 27.62 1.85 23.08
N VAL A 738 28.56 2.75 23.31
CA VAL A 738 30.00 2.48 23.23
C VAL A 738 30.66 2.72 24.57
N ARG A 739 31.46 1.76 25.04
CA ARG A 739 32.25 1.89 26.26
C ARG A 739 33.71 1.58 25.96
N ARG A 740 34.62 2.53 26.16
CA ARG A 740 36.06 2.28 26.05
C ARG A 740 36.60 1.82 27.40
N ARG A 741 37.39 0.76 27.37
CA ARG A 741 38.02 0.13 28.53
C ARG A 741 39.50 -0.02 28.29
N GLU A 742 40.29 0.10 29.34
CA GLU A 742 41.72 -0.21 29.29
C GLU A 742 41.93 -1.73 29.21
N PRO A 743 42.91 -2.24 28.45
CA PRO A 743 43.18 -3.68 28.35
C PRO A 743 43.38 -4.36 29.71
N SER A 744 43.94 -3.64 30.69
CA SER A 744 44.14 -4.13 32.06
C SER A 744 42.83 -4.39 32.82
N GLU A 745 41.71 -3.75 32.44
CA GLU A 745 40.39 -3.98 33.06
C GLU A 745 39.83 -5.36 32.76
N VAL A 746 40.27 -6.02 31.67
CA VAL A 746 39.88 -7.41 31.37
C VAL A 746 40.42 -8.37 32.43
N GLY A 747 41.59 -8.06 33.00
CA GLY A 747 42.27 -8.89 34.00
C GLY A 747 42.66 -10.29 33.52
N ASP A 748 43.04 -11.15 34.47
CA ASP A 748 43.48 -12.52 34.20
C ASP A 748 42.32 -13.50 33.95
N ASP A 749 41.06 -13.08 34.20
CA ASP A 749 39.86 -13.87 33.93
C ASP A 749 38.92 -13.18 32.91
N PRO A 750 39.18 -13.39 31.60
CA PRO A 750 38.31 -12.89 30.54
C PRO A 750 36.86 -13.44 30.60
N GLN A 751 36.61 -14.57 31.27
CA GLN A 751 35.26 -15.14 31.39
C GLN A 751 34.44 -14.39 32.45
N ALA A 752 35.06 -14.02 33.58
CA ALA A 752 34.44 -13.14 34.57
C ALA A 752 34.16 -11.74 33.99
N TYR A 753 35.14 -11.15 33.28
CA TYR A 753 34.96 -9.86 32.61
C TYR A 753 33.78 -9.87 31.63
N LEU A 754 33.73 -10.87 30.74
CA LEU A 754 32.61 -11.02 29.81
C LEU A 754 31.28 -11.27 30.51
N GLY A 755 31.28 -11.99 31.64
CA GLY A 755 30.09 -12.18 32.47
C GLY A 755 29.49 -10.86 32.94
N LYS A 756 30.33 -9.94 33.44
CA LYS A 756 29.92 -8.59 33.84
C LYS A 756 29.48 -7.74 32.64
N SER A 757 30.31 -7.69 31.60
CA SER A 757 30.00 -6.95 30.36
C SER A 757 28.63 -7.34 29.80
N PHE A 758 28.35 -8.64 29.63
CA PHE A 758 27.07 -9.09 29.08
C PHE A 758 25.88 -8.87 30.00
N GLN A 759 26.08 -8.79 31.32
CA GLN A 759 25.05 -8.33 32.24
C GLN A 759 24.74 -6.84 32.05
N GLU A 760 25.75 -6.01 31.81
CA GLU A 760 25.56 -4.60 31.46
C GLU A 760 24.79 -4.46 30.14
N LYS A 761 25.11 -5.27 29.11
CA LYS A 761 24.37 -5.29 27.84
C LYS A 761 22.91 -5.71 27.99
N GLU A 762 22.64 -6.72 28.83
CA GLU A 762 21.26 -7.13 29.13
C GLU A 762 20.46 -5.98 29.75
N ASN A 763 21.07 -5.24 30.67
CA ASN A 763 20.44 -4.09 31.31
C ASN A 763 20.16 -2.97 30.29
N LEU A 764 21.14 -2.63 29.44
CA LEU A 764 20.98 -1.63 28.37
C LEU A 764 19.88 -2.00 27.39
N LEU A 765 19.84 -3.25 26.94
CA LEU A 765 18.81 -3.75 26.02
C LEU A 765 17.43 -3.83 26.70
N SER A 766 17.37 -4.01 28.01
CA SER A 766 16.14 -3.93 28.79
C SER A 766 15.61 -2.51 28.88
N THR A 767 16.49 -1.53 29.14
CA THR A 767 16.16 -0.10 29.06
C THR A 767 15.66 0.27 27.67
N TYR A 768 16.38 -0.16 26.62
CA TYR A 768 15.98 0.09 25.24
C TYR A 768 14.61 -0.51 24.90
N ALA A 769 14.33 -1.73 25.35
CA ALA A 769 13.02 -2.36 25.13
C ALA A 769 11.87 -1.59 25.79
N ALA A 770 12.13 -0.85 26.87
CA ALA A 770 11.13 -0.05 27.58
C ALA A 770 11.01 1.39 27.04
N GLN A 771 12.12 1.98 26.61
CA GLN A 771 12.22 3.42 26.31
C GLN A 771 12.50 3.74 24.83
N HIS A 772 12.79 2.73 24.01
CA HIS A 772 13.27 2.87 22.63
C HIS A 772 14.54 3.74 22.48
N SER A 773 15.34 3.84 23.54
CA SER A 773 16.67 4.46 23.55
C SER A 773 17.50 3.90 24.72
N PHE A 774 18.84 3.98 24.60
CA PHE A 774 19.74 3.66 25.72
C PHE A 774 19.83 4.80 26.73
N LEU A 775 19.82 6.04 26.25
CA LEU A 775 19.89 7.27 27.04
C LEU A 775 18.92 8.33 26.48
N PRO A 776 18.57 9.37 27.26
CA PRO A 776 17.80 10.51 26.75
C PRO A 776 18.48 11.19 25.54
N PRO A 777 17.72 11.86 24.65
CA PRO A 777 18.26 12.47 23.44
C PRO A 777 19.45 13.41 23.66
N GLU A 778 19.44 14.17 24.76
CA GLU A 778 20.49 15.13 25.13
C GLU A 778 21.86 14.48 25.41
N GLN A 779 21.88 13.17 25.70
CA GLN A 779 23.07 12.38 25.99
C GLN A 779 23.40 11.40 24.86
N SER A 780 22.70 11.51 23.74
CA SER A 780 22.91 10.69 22.55
C SER A 780 23.27 11.58 21.36
N LYS A 781 24.11 11.08 20.46
CA LYS A 781 24.52 11.78 19.26
C LYS A 781 23.99 11.05 18.04
N THR A 782 23.21 11.72 17.20
CA THR A 782 22.90 11.20 15.87
C THR A 782 24.10 11.43 14.97
N LEU A 783 24.64 10.36 14.39
CA LEU A 783 25.73 10.43 13.44
C LEU A 783 25.16 10.65 12.04
N GLU A 784 25.53 11.77 11.41
CA GLU A 784 25.20 12.04 10.01
C GLU A 784 25.73 10.93 9.12
N ALA A 785 24.94 10.52 8.11
CA ALA A 785 25.35 9.50 7.16
C ALA A 785 26.66 9.85 6.44
N ILE A 786 27.44 8.84 6.05
CA ILE A 786 28.68 9.07 5.29
C ILE A 786 28.36 9.85 4.02
N LYS A 787 29.14 10.89 3.75
CA LYS A 787 28.92 11.78 2.60
C LYS A 787 28.92 10.98 1.31
N MET A 788 27.92 11.21 0.47
CA MET A 788 27.83 10.57 -0.86
C MET A 788 29.07 10.84 -1.72
N SER A 789 29.75 11.97 -1.53
CA SER A 789 31.02 12.27 -2.20
C SER A 789 32.14 11.25 -1.90
N GLU A 790 32.05 10.51 -0.80
CA GLU A 790 33.02 9.48 -0.44
C GLU A 790 32.64 8.08 -0.95
N THR A 791 31.35 7.80 -1.07
CA THR A 791 30.83 6.46 -1.42
C THR A 791 30.48 6.34 -2.91
N VAL A 792 29.93 7.38 -3.53
CA VAL A 792 29.48 7.37 -4.93
C VAL A 792 30.63 7.15 -5.92
N PRO A 793 31.77 7.86 -5.87
CA PRO A 793 32.81 7.68 -6.89
C PRO A 793 33.35 6.24 -6.97
N VAL A 794 33.59 5.63 -5.81
CA VAL A 794 34.05 4.25 -5.72
C VAL A 794 32.96 3.27 -6.14
N THR A 795 31.72 3.52 -5.73
CA THR A 795 30.56 2.71 -6.15
C THR A 795 30.40 2.75 -7.67
N SER A 796 30.50 3.92 -8.29
CA SER A 796 30.46 4.08 -9.74
C SER A 796 31.57 3.29 -10.43
N LEU A 797 32.79 3.27 -9.88
CA LEU A 797 33.90 2.47 -10.42
C LEU A 797 33.59 0.96 -10.37
N PHE A 798 33.04 0.45 -9.26
CA PHE A 798 32.61 -0.94 -9.18
C PHE A 798 31.46 -1.25 -10.14
N VAL A 799 30.47 -0.37 -10.26
CA VAL A 799 29.36 -0.53 -11.21
C VAL A 799 29.86 -0.53 -12.66
N SER A 800 30.79 0.35 -13.01
CA SER A 800 31.44 0.35 -14.33
C SER A 800 32.22 -0.94 -14.58
N ALA A 801 32.95 -1.44 -13.58
CA ALA A 801 33.68 -2.71 -13.70
C ALA A 801 32.74 -3.92 -13.87
N LEU A 802 31.56 -3.89 -13.23
CA LEU A 802 30.51 -4.90 -13.42
C LEU A 802 29.84 -4.82 -14.78
N ALA A 803 29.73 -3.63 -15.35
CA ALA A 803 29.17 -3.42 -16.68
C ALA A 803 30.18 -3.77 -17.81
N ALA A 804 31.49 -3.70 -17.54
CA ALA A 804 32.53 -3.91 -18.54
C ALA A 804 32.43 -5.24 -19.33
N PRO A 805 32.09 -6.41 -18.72
CA PRO A 805 31.83 -7.66 -19.43
C PRO A 805 30.74 -7.57 -20.50
N LEU A 806 29.75 -6.68 -20.34
CA LEU A 806 28.68 -6.48 -21.32
C LEU A 806 29.15 -5.69 -22.55
N LEU A 807 30.24 -4.94 -22.41
CA LEU A 807 30.77 -4.04 -23.42
C LEU A 807 32.02 -4.61 -24.13
N SER A 808 32.71 -5.57 -23.50
CA SER A 808 33.96 -6.12 -24.02
C SER A 808 34.09 -7.62 -23.78
N PRO A 809 34.29 -8.43 -24.85
CA PRO A 809 34.57 -9.86 -24.72
C PRO A 809 35.83 -10.16 -23.88
N ILE A 810 36.83 -9.28 -23.94
CA ILE A 810 38.05 -9.42 -23.13
C ILE A 810 37.70 -9.28 -21.65
N ALA A 811 36.94 -8.25 -21.28
CA ALA A 811 36.49 -8.05 -19.90
C ALA A 811 35.64 -9.23 -19.40
N ALA A 812 34.77 -9.79 -20.26
CA ALA A 812 34.00 -10.99 -19.93
C ALA A 812 34.89 -12.21 -19.65
N GLN A 813 35.94 -12.43 -20.46
CA GLN A 813 36.91 -13.51 -20.22
C GLN A 813 37.64 -13.33 -18.89
N TRP A 814 38.08 -12.10 -18.57
CA TRP A 814 38.70 -11.80 -17.28
C TRP A 814 37.76 -12.08 -16.11
N PHE A 815 36.50 -11.64 -16.21
CA PHE A 815 35.49 -11.86 -15.18
C PHE A 815 35.28 -13.36 -14.88
N VAL A 816 35.12 -14.18 -15.93
CA VAL A 816 34.97 -15.63 -15.79
C VAL A 816 36.23 -16.29 -15.23
N ARG A 817 37.42 -15.87 -15.71
CA ARG A 817 38.70 -16.40 -15.23
C ARG A 817 38.91 -16.10 -13.75
N THR A 818 38.57 -14.88 -13.29
CA THR A 818 38.64 -14.53 -11.86
C THR A 818 37.74 -15.43 -11.03
N ILE A 819 36.50 -15.70 -11.44
CA ILE A 819 35.63 -16.64 -10.72
C ILE A 819 36.25 -18.04 -10.69
N ALA A 820 36.82 -18.48 -11.82
CA ALA A 820 37.46 -19.78 -11.96
C ALA A 820 38.71 -19.97 -11.08
N THR A 821 39.32 -18.91 -10.53
CA THR A 821 40.44 -19.06 -9.58
C THR A 821 40.00 -19.46 -8.18
N ALA A 822 38.71 -19.32 -7.82
CA ALA A 822 38.24 -19.57 -6.45
C ALA A 822 38.64 -20.95 -5.87
N PRO A 823 38.55 -22.09 -6.59
CA PRO A 823 39.01 -23.38 -6.10
C PRO A 823 40.51 -23.42 -5.77
N LEU A 824 41.34 -22.75 -6.57
CA LEU A 824 42.79 -22.66 -6.34
C LEU A 824 43.09 -21.87 -5.07
N LEU A 825 42.38 -20.76 -4.85
CA LEU A 825 42.50 -19.95 -3.64
C LEU A 825 42.10 -20.74 -2.39
N PHE A 826 41.05 -21.57 -2.48
CA PHE A 826 40.67 -22.47 -1.38
C PHE A 826 41.72 -23.54 -1.10
N ALA A 827 42.31 -24.13 -2.13
CA ALA A 827 43.40 -25.09 -1.97
C ALA A 827 44.62 -24.43 -1.31
N TRP A 828 44.95 -23.20 -1.71
CA TRP A 828 46.05 -22.42 -1.13
C TRP A 828 45.87 -22.17 0.38
N LEU A 829 44.67 -21.78 0.83
CA LEU A 829 44.38 -21.61 2.26
C LEU A 829 44.59 -22.90 3.07
N LYS A 830 44.24 -24.05 2.50
CA LYS A 830 44.44 -25.35 3.14
C LYS A 830 45.91 -25.75 3.22
N ILE A 831 46.67 -25.57 2.14
CA ILE A 831 48.09 -25.95 2.06
C ILE A 831 48.93 -25.12 3.04
N THR A 832 48.65 -23.83 3.16
CA THR A 832 49.40 -22.91 4.03
C THR A 832 49.15 -23.15 5.53
N LYS A 833 48.27 -24.09 5.90
CA LYS A 833 47.85 -24.39 7.29
C LYS A 833 47.41 -23.14 8.05
N CYS A 834 46.88 -22.19 7.32
CA CYS A 834 46.54 -20.86 7.79
C CYS A 834 45.13 -20.78 8.42
N THR A 835 44.32 -21.83 8.27
CA THR A 835 42.93 -21.96 8.75
C THR A 835 42.62 -23.31 9.37
#